data_AF-A0A7C5Y7D2-F1
#
_entry.id   AF-A0A7C5Y7D2-F1
#
_cell.length_a   1.000
_cell.length_b   1.000
_cell.length_c   1.000
_cell.angle_alpha   90.00
_cell.angle_beta   90.00
_cell.angle_gamma   90.00
#
_symmetry.space_group_name_H-M   'P 1'
#
loop_
_entity.id
_entity.type
_entity.pdbx_description
1 polymer ?
#
loop_
_entity_poly.entity_id
_entity_poly.type
_entity_poly.pdbx_seq_one_letter_code
_entity_poly.pdbx_strand_id
1 'polypeptide(L)'
;MAHESLFNSIIALLERELNAEETCIEIADAILKYAAHVPLVTNIARGAGFCYYYARIAEAIGARHSPEQRVSRIAGKGSTIHRLLGITSLRLFSQGIPYALTQLSNIRVFIEEMLQDDDLRQALQIPRDEMDATITLSSQLMMNLLLNLPRMLTLINVSYDSKVIPVVEQQFVDYTLHMRGVPDLILEFPEERSALVIEWKTTHETPTDHEKAQVICYALMEAVRLGYRTKQNAICAVMGELLSGDTSPRIVNLKVLPVIVRPTLRGQIKPHPIMFAEPNRLEEEYNKFRKLIYDVCLMAEHLTLLTANVRDFSSITEEMYEALCTRKLSFADGEVQASLFRIKPRQVTSGYPERRNRFPCITPNGRPLCHYNYEYGPCEFYFGRGFGEKTDFDSAMWSLRFKVFREKEKMLLPYRALHELFRTYPAKMVIEKIKRGEGFEWHFGEPPYSSTITKMQVVIFRRGRKIGSFRIDVIDEIDSLDENHVYRDVILGSRKLRDIEVNNGVYRVIPEGKPVLITIIDSWTPLLSIGTFGRVDEIKVEENANEIKYIIGLPSSVLRYSMSIFKDYLRLYPEKRKDVLISEMNVDLLNAELQSIDAMQRMIRKTLKETEDEYIKRGLENQLNEMEKLKEDLIPLEPFLAKIIGQGLKSRRDK
;
A
#
# COMPACT_ATOMS: atom_id res chain seq x y z
N MET A 1 -13.33 -34.24 -10.50
CA MET A 1 -12.59 -33.04 -10.10
C MET A 1 -12.64 -32.97 -8.59
N ALA A 2 -11.52 -33.19 -7.91
CA ALA A 2 -11.46 -33.03 -6.46
C ALA A 2 -11.85 -31.58 -6.12
N HIS A 3 -12.69 -31.37 -5.11
CA HIS A 3 -12.94 -30.03 -4.56
C HIS A 3 -11.59 -29.45 -4.14
N GLU A 4 -10.99 -28.57 -4.94
CA GLU A 4 -9.84 -27.78 -4.49
C GLU A 4 -10.29 -26.97 -3.27
N SER A 5 -9.66 -27.24 -2.13
CA SER A 5 -9.88 -26.49 -0.91
C SER A 5 -9.46 -25.03 -1.16
N LEU A 6 -10.41 -24.10 -1.02
CA LEU A 6 -10.12 -22.67 -1.12
C LEU A 6 -9.57 -22.17 0.22
N PHE A 7 -8.39 -21.57 0.19
CA PHE A 7 -7.69 -20.98 1.32
C PHE A 7 -7.74 -19.46 1.25
N ASN A 8 -8.07 -18.83 2.37
CA ASN A 8 -7.95 -17.38 2.58
C ASN A 8 -6.78 -17.03 3.52
N SER A 9 -5.92 -18.01 3.81
CA SER A 9 -4.73 -17.84 4.65
C SER A 9 -3.60 -18.77 4.21
N ILE A 10 -2.37 -18.24 4.24
CA ILE A 10 -1.15 -18.99 3.94
C ILE A 10 -0.85 -20.03 5.02
N ILE A 11 -1.24 -19.79 6.28
CA ILE A 11 -1.07 -20.76 7.37
C ILE A 11 -1.85 -22.03 7.08
N ALA A 12 -3.13 -21.90 6.71
CA ALA A 12 -3.96 -23.05 6.35
C ALA A 12 -3.43 -23.81 5.13
N LEU A 13 -2.80 -23.09 4.19
CA LEU A 13 -2.13 -23.71 3.03
C LEU A 13 -0.87 -24.48 3.45
N LEU A 14 -0.02 -23.89 4.31
CA LEU A 14 1.18 -24.53 4.84
C LEU A 14 0.82 -25.82 5.59
N GLU A 15 -0.19 -25.76 6.44
CA GLU A 15 -0.70 -26.89 7.22
C GLU A 15 -1.27 -28.00 6.33
N ARG A 16 -2.25 -27.67 5.48
CA ARG A 16 -3.12 -28.68 4.85
C ARG A 16 -2.65 -29.13 3.47
N GLU A 17 -1.95 -28.26 2.74
CA GLU A 17 -1.50 -28.56 1.38
C GLU A 17 -0.01 -28.91 1.36
N LEU A 18 0.81 -28.18 2.11
CA LEU A 18 2.26 -28.39 2.12
C LEU A 18 2.73 -29.30 3.25
N ASN A 19 1.85 -29.71 4.18
CA ASN A 19 2.20 -30.53 5.35
C ASN A 19 3.47 -29.99 6.04
N ALA A 20 3.50 -28.68 6.29
CA ALA A 20 4.60 -28.01 6.96
C ALA A 20 4.68 -28.47 8.42
N GLU A 21 5.88 -28.54 8.97
CA GLU A 21 6.07 -28.83 10.39
C GLU A 21 5.57 -27.68 11.26
N GLU A 22 5.14 -27.99 12.49
CA GLU A 22 4.57 -27.03 13.44
C GLU A 22 5.49 -25.82 13.66
N THR A 23 6.78 -26.05 13.88
CA THR A 23 7.76 -24.97 14.02
C THR A 23 7.82 -24.06 12.78
N CYS A 24 7.62 -24.61 11.58
CA CYS A 24 7.60 -23.78 10.37
C CYS A 24 6.34 -22.91 10.27
N ILE A 25 5.20 -23.45 10.74
CA ILE A 25 3.93 -22.73 10.84
C ILE A 25 4.04 -21.60 11.87
N GLU A 26 4.62 -21.87 13.04
CA GLU A 26 4.88 -20.86 14.08
C GLU A 26 5.74 -19.71 13.57
N ILE A 27 6.75 -20.01 12.75
CA ILE A 27 7.59 -18.98 12.12
C ILE A 27 6.79 -18.13 11.15
N ALA A 28 5.98 -18.75 10.29
CA ALA A 28 5.13 -18.01 9.36
C ALA A 28 4.14 -17.11 10.12
N ASP A 29 3.51 -17.64 11.18
CA ASP A 29 2.60 -16.88 12.05
C ASP A 29 3.32 -15.71 12.76
N ALA A 30 4.54 -15.93 13.26
CA ALA A 30 5.36 -14.86 13.83
C ALA A 30 5.71 -13.77 12.81
N ILE A 31 6.04 -14.14 11.56
CA ILE A 31 6.28 -13.17 10.49
C ILE A 31 5.02 -12.36 10.23
N LEU A 32 3.87 -13.01 10.02
CA LEU A 32 2.61 -12.30 9.77
C LEU A 32 2.25 -11.39 10.96
N LYS A 33 2.47 -11.84 12.20
CA LYS A 33 2.19 -11.03 13.39
C LYS A 33 3.14 -9.87 13.60
N TYR A 34 4.41 -9.94 13.21
CA TYR A 34 5.39 -8.94 13.64
C TYR A 34 6.07 -8.18 12.51
N ALA A 35 5.94 -8.62 11.26
CA ALA A 35 6.52 -7.91 10.13
C ALA A 35 5.94 -6.50 9.99
N ALA A 36 6.83 -5.53 9.84
CA ALA A 36 6.54 -4.14 9.59
C ALA A 36 6.34 -3.85 8.09
N HIS A 37 6.87 -4.72 7.22
CA HIS A 37 6.56 -4.69 5.79
C HIS A 37 5.11 -5.03 5.51
N VAL A 38 4.53 -4.27 4.59
CA VAL A 38 3.17 -4.49 4.09
C VAL A 38 3.19 -4.43 2.56
N PRO A 39 2.75 -5.50 1.86
CA PRO A 39 2.73 -5.52 0.40
C PRO A 39 1.80 -4.48 -0.24
N LEU A 40 2.17 -4.01 -1.43
CA LEU A 40 1.34 -3.07 -2.18
C LEU A 40 0.08 -3.77 -2.75
N VAL A 41 -1.08 -3.13 -2.60
CA VAL A 41 -2.36 -3.58 -3.17
C VAL A 41 -2.26 -3.86 -4.67
N THR A 42 -1.52 -3.03 -5.43
CA THR A 42 -1.34 -3.26 -6.86
C THR A 42 -0.64 -4.59 -7.18
N ASN A 43 0.31 -5.00 -6.33
CA ASN A 43 1.05 -6.24 -6.50
C ASN A 43 0.23 -7.43 -6.01
N ILE A 44 -0.49 -7.30 -4.89
CA ILE A 44 -1.47 -8.28 -4.42
C ILE A 44 -2.51 -8.56 -5.51
N ALA A 45 -3.13 -7.51 -6.04
CA ALA A 45 -4.17 -7.59 -7.06
C ALA A 45 -3.67 -8.25 -8.36
N ARG A 46 -2.45 -7.94 -8.79
CA ARG A 46 -1.80 -8.62 -9.93
C ARG A 46 -1.49 -10.08 -9.61
N GLY A 47 -1.13 -10.42 -8.38
CA GLY A 47 -0.91 -11.80 -7.96
C GLY A 47 -2.20 -12.63 -7.99
N ALA A 48 -3.28 -12.08 -7.42
CA ALA A 48 -4.57 -12.74 -7.30
C ALA A 48 -5.31 -12.84 -8.64
N GLY A 49 -5.38 -11.74 -9.40
CA GLY A 49 -6.19 -11.63 -10.61
C GLY A 49 -5.42 -11.71 -11.93
N PHE A 50 -4.12 -11.99 -11.92
CA PHE A 50 -3.34 -12.08 -13.18
C PHE A 50 -2.24 -13.14 -13.16
N CYS A 51 -1.18 -12.95 -12.36
CA CYS A 51 -0.04 -13.84 -12.34
C CYS A 51 0.77 -13.70 -11.04
N TYR A 52 0.93 -14.81 -10.31
CA TYR A 52 1.81 -14.91 -9.15
C TYR A 52 3.23 -14.40 -9.40
N TYR A 53 3.87 -14.83 -10.49
CA TYR A 53 5.26 -14.46 -10.78
C TYR A 53 5.39 -12.95 -11.01
N TYR A 54 4.38 -12.32 -11.63
CA TYR A 54 4.36 -10.87 -11.77
C TYR A 54 4.44 -10.19 -10.41
N ALA A 55 3.58 -10.59 -9.47
CA ALA A 55 3.54 -10.00 -8.13
C ALA A 55 4.86 -10.20 -7.38
N ARG A 56 5.44 -11.40 -7.45
CA ARG A 56 6.73 -11.70 -6.82
C ARG A 56 7.88 -10.90 -7.43
N ILE A 57 7.88 -10.69 -8.75
CA ILE A 57 8.87 -9.86 -9.45
C ILE A 57 8.75 -8.41 -9.00
N ALA A 58 7.53 -7.89 -8.92
CA ALA A 58 7.29 -6.51 -8.56
C ALA A 58 7.62 -6.24 -7.08
N GLU A 59 7.18 -7.10 -6.16
CA GLU A 59 7.27 -6.86 -4.71
C GLU A 59 8.63 -7.28 -4.11
N ALA A 60 9.11 -8.49 -4.42
CA ALA A 60 10.28 -9.07 -3.73
C ALA A 60 11.58 -8.95 -4.54
N ILE A 61 11.50 -8.73 -5.85
CA ILE A 61 12.67 -8.55 -6.72
C ILE A 61 12.88 -7.07 -7.06
N GLY A 62 11.78 -6.32 -7.21
CA GLY A 62 11.79 -4.90 -7.59
C GLY A 62 11.96 -4.67 -9.09
N ALA A 63 11.69 -5.63 -9.99
CA ALA A 63 11.91 -5.36 -11.41
C ALA A 63 10.82 -4.44 -12.00
N ARG A 64 11.22 -3.40 -12.76
CA ARG A 64 10.29 -2.40 -13.32
C ARG A 64 9.64 -2.81 -14.63
N HIS A 65 8.44 -2.25 -14.84
CA HIS A 65 7.70 -2.28 -16.09
C HIS A 65 7.94 -1.03 -16.97
N SER A 66 8.07 0.19 -16.41
CA SER A 66 8.46 1.40 -17.18
C SER A 66 9.02 2.53 -16.29
N PRO A 67 9.68 3.56 -16.87
CA PRO A 67 10.11 4.78 -16.18
C PRO A 67 8.97 5.65 -15.64
N GLU A 68 7.75 5.54 -16.17
CA GLU A 68 6.60 6.38 -15.79
C GLU A 68 5.97 5.90 -14.46
N GLN A 69 6.12 4.62 -14.12
CA GLN A 69 5.73 4.05 -12.83
C GLN A 69 6.83 4.18 -11.75
N ARG A 70 7.72 5.19 -11.89
CA ARG A 70 8.95 5.38 -11.10
C ARG A 70 8.73 5.48 -9.59
N VAL A 71 7.51 5.69 -9.14
CA VAL A 71 7.20 5.87 -7.72
C VAL A 71 5.95 5.07 -7.40
N SER A 72 6.01 4.31 -6.31
CA SER A 72 4.84 3.74 -5.64
C SER A 72 3.68 4.73 -5.69
N ARG A 73 2.43 4.27 -5.85
CA ARG A 73 1.25 5.14 -5.90
C ARG A 73 1.16 5.95 -4.62
N ILE A 74 1.79 7.12 -4.62
CA ILE A 74 1.63 8.19 -3.65
C ILE A 74 0.39 8.95 -4.11
N ALA A 75 -0.45 9.34 -3.16
CA ALA A 75 -1.60 10.21 -3.39
C ALA A 75 -1.20 11.37 -4.32
N GLY A 76 -1.93 11.55 -5.43
CA GLY A 76 -1.64 12.62 -6.40
C GLY A 76 -0.64 12.30 -7.50
N LYS A 77 -0.19 11.05 -7.64
CA LYS A 77 0.53 10.58 -8.84
C LYS A 77 -0.35 9.94 -9.91
N GLY A 78 -1.66 9.87 -9.68
CA GLY A 78 -2.62 9.47 -10.69
C GLY A 78 -2.62 10.41 -11.90
N SER A 79 -3.27 9.98 -12.98
CA SER A 79 -3.52 10.89 -14.11
C SER A 79 -4.27 12.13 -13.62
N THR A 80 -4.15 13.22 -14.37
CA THR A 80 -4.79 14.49 -14.03
C THR A 80 -6.31 14.35 -13.83
N ILE A 81 -6.94 13.37 -14.49
CA ILE A 81 -8.34 12.97 -14.32
C ILE A 81 -8.61 12.45 -12.91
N HIS A 82 -7.81 11.52 -12.37
CA HIS A 82 -8.01 10.99 -11.01
C HIS A 82 -7.86 12.11 -9.97
N ARG A 83 -6.84 12.97 -10.15
CA ARG A 83 -6.62 14.11 -9.27
C ARG A 83 -7.82 15.06 -9.27
N LEU A 84 -8.35 15.39 -10.44
CA LEU A 84 -9.54 16.23 -10.59
C LEU A 84 -10.76 15.58 -9.93
N LEU A 85 -11.03 14.31 -10.26
CA LEU A 85 -12.13 13.53 -9.68
C LEU A 85 -12.06 13.46 -8.16
N GLY A 86 -10.87 13.32 -7.58
CA GLY A 86 -10.70 13.30 -6.14
C GLY A 86 -11.19 14.61 -5.49
N ILE A 87 -10.70 15.76 -5.95
CA ILE A 87 -11.09 17.06 -5.38
C ILE A 87 -12.57 17.36 -5.65
N THR A 88 -13.04 17.06 -6.87
CA THR A 88 -14.46 17.19 -7.23
C THR A 88 -15.34 16.34 -6.31
N SER A 89 -14.96 15.08 -6.04
CA SER A 89 -15.70 14.19 -5.14
C SER A 89 -15.72 14.72 -3.71
N LEU A 90 -14.57 15.17 -3.20
CA LEU A 90 -14.47 15.74 -1.86
C LEU A 90 -15.45 16.92 -1.67
N ARG A 91 -15.41 17.91 -2.57
CA ARG A 91 -16.25 19.11 -2.48
C ARG A 91 -17.72 18.83 -2.78
N LEU A 92 -18.01 17.92 -3.71
CA LEU A 92 -19.37 17.56 -4.07
C LEU A 92 -20.08 16.83 -2.91
N PHE A 93 -19.47 15.76 -2.39
CA PHE A 93 -20.10 14.92 -1.38
C PHE A 93 -19.99 15.52 0.04
N SER A 94 -19.10 16.47 0.30
CA SER A 94 -19.10 17.19 1.59
C SER A 94 -20.38 18.00 1.84
N GLN A 95 -21.17 18.25 0.79
CA GLN A 95 -22.47 18.94 0.89
C GLN A 95 -23.65 17.97 1.06
N GLY A 96 -23.38 16.66 1.17
CA GLY A 96 -24.37 15.59 1.17
C GLY A 96 -24.45 14.85 -0.15
N ILE A 97 -25.38 13.89 -0.27
CA ILE A 97 -25.60 13.14 -1.50
C ILE A 97 -26.33 14.05 -2.52
N PRO A 98 -25.77 14.29 -3.72
CA PRO A 98 -26.36 15.23 -4.67
C PRO A 98 -27.59 14.65 -5.37
N TYR A 99 -28.78 15.16 -5.03
CA TYR A 99 -30.06 14.75 -5.64
C TYR A 99 -30.25 15.26 -7.09
N ALA A 100 -29.64 16.38 -7.47
CA ALA A 100 -29.99 17.14 -8.69
C ALA A 100 -28.95 17.10 -9.82
N LEU A 101 -27.80 16.46 -9.63
CA LEU A 101 -26.67 16.48 -10.59
C LEU A 101 -26.63 15.24 -11.49
N THR A 102 -27.74 14.95 -12.17
CA THR A 102 -27.82 13.80 -13.12
C THR A 102 -27.59 14.20 -14.58
N GLN A 103 -27.35 15.49 -14.84
CA GLN A 103 -27.00 16.00 -16.17
C GLN A 103 -25.51 16.32 -16.27
N LEU A 104 -24.89 15.89 -17.37
CA LEU A 104 -23.46 16.09 -17.64
C LEU A 104 -23.06 17.57 -17.61
N SER A 105 -23.92 18.46 -18.14
CA SER A 105 -23.69 19.90 -18.16
C SER A 105 -23.49 20.49 -16.77
N ASN A 106 -24.29 20.05 -15.80
CA ASN A 106 -24.25 20.60 -14.45
C ASN A 106 -22.97 20.16 -13.72
N ILE A 107 -22.53 18.92 -13.92
CA ILE A 107 -21.26 18.41 -13.39
C ILE A 107 -20.09 19.17 -14.01
N ARG A 108 -20.14 19.42 -15.32
CA ARG A 108 -19.11 20.18 -16.02
C ARG A 108 -19.01 21.60 -15.50
N VAL A 109 -20.12 22.32 -15.36
CA VAL A 109 -20.15 23.68 -14.79
C VAL A 109 -19.56 23.69 -13.39
N PHE A 110 -19.95 22.74 -12.54
CA PHE A 110 -19.40 22.61 -11.18
C PHE A 110 -17.87 22.43 -11.18
N ILE A 111 -17.33 21.59 -12.07
CA ILE A 111 -15.89 21.39 -12.21
C ILE A 111 -15.21 22.68 -12.71
N GLU A 112 -15.79 23.37 -13.70
CA GLU A 112 -15.25 24.61 -14.26
C GLU A 112 -15.25 25.76 -13.24
N GLU A 113 -16.27 25.86 -12.39
CA GLU A 113 -16.33 26.80 -11.26
C GLU A 113 -15.28 26.47 -10.19
N MET A 114 -15.13 25.19 -9.84
CA MET A 114 -14.11 24.74 -8.90
C MET A 114 -12.69 25.07 -9.38
N LEU A 115 -12.43 25.01 -10.69
CA LEU A 115 -11.14 25.31 -11.30
C LEU A 115 -10.82 26.82 -11.38
N GLN A 116 -11.73 27.71 -10.98
CA GLN A 116 -11.43 29.14 -10.78
C GLN A 116 -10.59 29.39 -9.52
N ASP A 117 -10.50 28.42 -8.61
CA ASP A 117 -9.61 28.44 -7.45
C ASP A 117 -8.16 28.21 -7.90
N ASP A 118 -7.35 29.26 -7.85
CA ASP A 118 -5.95 29.24 -8.31
C ASP A 118 -5.08 28.24 -7.54
N ASP A 119 -5.35 28.03 -6.25
CA ASP A 119 -4.59 27.08 -5.42
C ASP A 119 -4.88 25.65 -5.87
N LEU A 120 -6.14 25.33 -6.17
CA LEU A 120 -6.51 24.03 -6.73
C LEU A 120 -5.90 23.81 -8.11
N ARG A 121 -6.00 24.81 -8.98
CA ARG A 121 -5.48 24.73 -10.34
C ARG A 121 -3.97 24.44 -10.33
N GLN A 122 -3.24 25.08 -9.42
CA GLN A 122 -1.81 24.86 -9.24
C GLN A 122 -1.49 23.46 -8.65
N ALA A 123 -2.31 22.95 -7.73
CA ALA A 123 -2.14 21.61 -7.18
C ALA A 123 -2.37 20.51 -8.23
N LEU A 124 -3.34 20.71 -9.13
CA LEU A 124 -3.70 19.77 -10.18
C LEU A 124 -2.72 19.76 -11.36
N GLN A 125 -2.01 20.87 -11.61
CA GLN A 125 -1.00 20.97 -12.69
C GLN A 125 -1.52 20.45 -14.05
N ILE A 126 -2.76 20.80 -14.42
CA ILE A 126 -3.38 20.35 -15.68
C ILE A 126 -2.79 21.16 -16.84
N PRO A 127 -2.20 20.52 -17.87
CA PRO A 127 -1.79 21.22 -19.09
C PRO A 127 -2.99 21.93 -19.75
N ARG A 128 -2.78 23.14 -20.26
CA ARG A 128 -3.89 23.96 -20.81
C ARG A 128 -4.57 23.29 -22.00
N ASP A 129 -3.80 22.59 -22.82
CA ASP A 129 -4.21 21.83 -24.00
C ASP A 129 -4.97 20.53 -23.65
N GLU A 130 -4.75 19.97 -22.46
CA GLU A 130 -5.46 18.77 -21.98
C GLU A 130 -6.69 19.08 -21.12
N MET A 131 -6.93 20.35 -20.80
CA MET A 131 -7.94 20.79 -19.83
C MET A 131 -9.35 20.33 -20.19
N ASP A 132 -9.82 20.65 -21.40
CA ASP A 132 -11.19 20.34 -21.84
C ASP A 132 -11.45 18.83 -21.90
N ALA A 133 -10.47 18.05 -22.42
CA ALA A 133 -10.54 16.60 -22.45
C ALA A 133 -10.58 15.99 -21.04
N THR A 134 -9.78 16.52 -20.11
CA THR A 134 -9.75 16.11 -18.70
C THR A 134 -11.09 16.40 -18.02
N ILE A 135 -11.64 17.61 -18.18
CA ILE A 135 -12.93 18.00 -17.62
C ILE A 135 -14.06 17.12 -18.17
N THR A 136 -14.07 16.91 -19.49
CA THR A 136 -15.11 16.11 -20.16
C THR A 136 -15.11 14.67 -19.66
N LEU A 137 -13.94 14.02 -19.62
CA LEU A 137 -13.83 12.63 -19.18
C LEU A 137 -14.13 12.48 -17.68
N SER A 138 -13.69 13.42 -16.84
CA SER A 138 -14.00 13.44 -15.42
C SER A 138 -15.51 13.63 -15.17
N SER A 139 -16.15 14.51 -15.94
CA SER A 139 -17.60 14.73 -15.87
C SER A 139 -18.38 13.46 -16.24
N GLN A 140 -17.94 12.72 -17.26
CA GLN A 140 -18.56 11.45 -17.66
C GLN A 140 -18.42 10.38 -16.57
N LEU A 141 -17.23 10.25 -15.97
CA LEU A 141 -16.99 9.31 -14.87
C LEU A 141 -17.85 9.63 -13.65
N MET A 142 -17.89 10.90 -13.25
CA MET A 142 -18.73 11.35 -12.14
C MET A 142 -20.21 11.12 -12.43
N MET A 143 -20.69 11.44 -13.64
CA MET A 143 -22.07 11.19 -14.05
C MET A 143 -22.43 9.70 -13.92
N ASN A 144 -21.54 8.80 -14.35
CA ASN A 144 -21.79 7.36 -14.25
C ASN A 144 -21.85 6.87 -12.79
N LEU A 145 -21.04 7.44 -11.89
CA LEU A 145 -21.18 7.19 -10.45
C LEU A 145 -22.56 7.65 -9.97
N LEU A 146 -22.93 8.90 -10.23
CA LEU A 146 -24.18 9.50 -9.74
C LEU A 146 -25.44 8.78 -10.25
N LEU A 147 -25.45 8.34 -11.52
CA LEU A 147 -26.56 7.58 -12.09
C LEU A 147 -26.78 6.22 -11.42
N ASN A 148 -25.71 5.59 -10.93
CA ASN A 148 -25.79 4.27 -10.28
C ASN A 148 -25.90 4.35 -8.76
N LEU A 149 -25.59 5.52 -8.17
CA LEU A 149 -25.61 5.75 -6.74
C LEU A 149 -26.91 5.31 -6.05
N PRO A 150 -28.13 5.62 -6.57
CA PRO A 150 -29.39 5.13 -5.97
C PRO A 150 -29.42 3.64 -5.69
N ARG A 151 -29.05 2.87 -6.73
CA ARG A 151 -29.06 1.42 -6.68
C ARG A 151 -28.01 0.94 -5.69
N MET A 152 -26.82 1.54 -5.70
CA MET A 152 -25.72 1.16 -4.80
C MET A 152 -26.08 1.40 -3.33
N LEU A 153 -26.65 2.56 -2.99
CA LEU A 153 -27.09 2.88 -1.63
C LEU A 153 -28.15 1.89 -1.13
N THR A 154 -29.12 1.55 -1.99
CA THR A 154 -30.14 0.55 -1.66
C THR A 154 -29.53 -0.80 -1.31
N LEU A 155 -28.50 -1.24 -2.04
CA LEU A 155 -27.87 -2.55 -1.85
C LEU A 155 -27.07 -2.65 -0.54
N ILE A 156 -26.54 -1.53 -0.03
CA ILE A 156 -25.83 -1.46 1.26
C ILE A 156 -26.73 -0.95 2.40
N ASN A 157 -28.03 -0.81 2.14
CA ASN A 157 -29.05 -0.34 3.08
C ASN A 157 -28.71 1.03 3.71
N VAL A 158 -28.36 1.99 2.86
CA VAL A 158 -28.06 3.38 3.25
C VAL A 158 -29.15 4.30 2.70
N SER A 159 -29.59 5.25 3.53
CA SER A 159 -30.55 6.27 3.12
C SER A 159 -29.86 7.36 2.31
N TYR A 160 -30.62 8.04 1.46
CA TYR A 160 -30.10 9.18 0.71
C TYR A 160 -29.78 10.40 1.57
N ASP A 161 -30.42 10.52 2.73
CA ASP A 161 -30.20 11.62 3.66
C ASP A 161 -29.08 11.31 4.67
N SER A 162 -28.47 10.12 4.58
CA SER A 162 -27.37 9.70 5.44
C SER A 162 -26.16 10.61 5.27
N LYS A 163 -25.47 10.90 6.37
CA LYS A 163 -24.22 11.65 6.35
C LYS A 163 -23.15 10.86 5.60
N VAL A 164 -22.66 11.42 4.50
CA VAL A 164 -21.56 10.86 3.71
C VAL A 164 -20.25 11.56 4.04
N ILE A 165 -19.17 10.80 4.16
CA ILE A 165 -17.80 11.32 4.26
C ILE A 165 -17.01 10.79 3.05
N PRO A 166 -16.65 11.64 2.08
CA PRO A 166 -15.78 11.23 0.98
C PRO A 166 -14.34 11.09 1.49
N VAL A 167 -13.74 9.92 1.37
CA VAL A 167 -12.33 9.66 1.63
C VAL A 167 -11.60 9.49 0.30
N VAL A 168 -10.74 10.45 -0.03
CA VAL A 168 -10.15 10.62 -1.37
C VAL A 168 -8.65 10.45 -1.32
N GLU A 169 -8.13 9.55 -2.16
CA GLU A 169 -6.69 9.36 -2.39
C GLU A 169 -5.88 9.27 -1.07
N GLN A 170 -6.44 8.65 -0.03
CA GLN A 170 -5.78 8.49 1.26
C GLN A 170 -4.90 7.25 1.28
N GLN A 171 -3.70 7.34 1.84
CA GLN A 171 -2.84 6.18 1.98
C GLN A 171 -3.27 5.34 3.18
N PHE A 172 -3.68 4.11 2.91
CA PHE A 172 -4.04 3.13 3.93
C PHE A 172 -2.95 2.09 4.10
N VAL A 173 -2.71 1.72 5.35
CA VAL A 173 -1.82 0.62 5.76
C VAL A 173 -2.53 -0.21 6.82
N ASP A 174 -2.83 -1.47 6.51
CA ASP A 174 -3.41 -2.42 7.46
C ASP A 174 -2.53 -3.66 7.63
N TYR A 175 -2.19 -3.95 8.88
CA TYR A 175 -1.37 -5.10 9.26
C TYR A 175 -2.17 -6.38 9.53
N THR A 176 -3.50 -6.30 9.66
CA THR A 176 -4.35 -7.49 9.82
C THR A 176 -4.60 -8.19 8.48
N LEU A 177 -4.73 -7.39 7.42
CA LEU A 177 -4.93 -7.84 6.05
C LEU A 177 -3.62 -7.93 5.26
N HIS A 178 -2.53 -7.36 5.78
CA HIS A 178 -1.26 -7.19 5.08
C HIS A 178 -1.39 -6.43 3.75
N MET A 179 -2.09 -5.30 3.78
CA MET A 179 -2.35 -4.50 2.59
C MET A 179 -1.99 -3.04 2.82
N ARG A 180 -1.33 -2.44 1.83
CA ARG A 180 -1.19 -0.98 1.75
C ARG A 180 -1.48 -0.46 0.36
N GLY A 181 -2.13 0.70 0.28
CA GLY A 181 -2.43 1.32 -0.99
C GLY A 181 -3.24 2.60 -0.84
N VAL A 182 -3.66 3.13 -1.99
CA VAL A 182 -4.38 4.39 -2.09
C VAL A 182 -5.64 4.15 -2.92
N PRO A 183 -6.82 3.98 -2.28
CA PRO A 183 -8.10 3.97 -3.00
C PRO A 183 -8.36 5.33 -3.65
N ASP A 184 -8.98 5.33 -4.84
CA ASP A 184 -9.31 6.57 -5.54
C ASP A 184 -10.37 7.38 -4.76
N LEU A 185 -11.50 6.74 -4.43
CA LEU A 185 -12.59 7.34 -3.66
C LEU A 185 -13.30 6.29 -2.81
N ILE A 186 -13.60 6.64 -1.57
CA ILE A 186 -14.55 5.94 -0.71
C ILE A 186 -15.64 6.91 -0.32
N LEU A 187 -16.89 6.49 -0.43
CA LEU A 187 -18.03 7.19 0.17
C LEU A 187 -18.42 6.42 1.44
N GLU A 188 -17.97 6.94 2.58
CA GLU A 188 -18.18 6.33 3.89
C GLU A 188 -19.50 6.82 4.49
N PHE A 189 -20.26 5.90 5.08
CA PHE A 189 -21.50 6.14 5.81
C PHE A 189 -21.32 5.65 7.26
N PRO A 190 -20.80 6.51 8.15
CA PRO A 190 -20.34 6.08 9.48
C PRO A 190 -21.46 5.51 10.36
N GLU A 191 -22.67 6.07 10.26
CA GLU A 191 -23.82 5.68 11.08
C GLU A 191 -24.29 4.25 10.75
N GLU A 192 -24.34 3.91 9.47
CA GLU A 192 -24.74 2.59 8.97
C GLU A 192 -23.60 1.56 9.01
N ARG A 193 -22.37 2.03 9.26
CA ARG A 193 -21.12 1.25 9.15
C ARG A 193 -21.02 0.57 7.78
N SER A 194 -21.28 1.36 6.74
CA SER A 194 -21.30 0.93 5.35
C SER A 194 -20.47 1.89 4.48
N ALA A 195 -20.02 1.42 3.31
CA ALA A 195 -19.29 2.26 2.37
C ALA A 195 -19.43 1.80 0.91
N LEU A 196 -19.23 2.75 -0.01
CA LEU A 196 -18.95 2.48 -1.41
C LEU A 196 -17.47 2.71 -1.65
N VAL A 197 -16.78 1.76 -2.28
CA VAL A 197 -15.36 1.89 -2.63
C VAL A 197 -15.22 1.92 -4.14
N ILE A 198 -14.80 3.06 -4.66
CA ILE A 198 -14.79 3.37 -6.08
C ILE A 198 -13.35 3.39 -6.61
N GLU A 199 -13.12 2.65 -7.69
CA GLU A 199 -11.93 2.74 -8.53
C GLU A 199 -12.31 3.34 -9.89
N TRP A 200 -11.68 4.45 -10.26
CA TRP A 200 -11.86 5.10 -11.55
C TRP A 200 -11.02 4.41 -12.62
N LYS A 201 -11.60 4.19 -13.79
CA LYS A 201 -10.86 3.72 -14.96
C LYS A 201 -11.20 4.56 -16.18
N THR A 202 -10.17 5.08 -16.84
CA THR A 202 -10.31 5.96 -18.01
C THR A 202 -10.55 5.19 -19.32
N THR A 203 -10.44 3.86 -19.33
CA THR A 203 -10.66 3.05 -20.54
C THR A 203 -12.09 2.50 -20.61
N HIS A 204 -12.59 2.26 -21.82
CA HIS A 204 -13.93 1.70 -22.07
C HIS A 204 -13.99 0.16 -21.99
N GLU A 205 -12.88 -0.49 -21.64
CA GLU A 205 -12.76 -1.95 -21.64
C GLU A 205 -13.50 -2.61 -20.47
N THR A 206 -13.77 -3.91 -20.59
CA THR A 206 -14.35 -4.67 -19.46
C THR A 206 -13.31 -4.82 -18.35
N PRO A 207 -13.68 -4.63 -17.07
CA PRO A 207 -12.77 -4.86 -15.95
C PRO A 207 -12.13 -6.25 -15.97
N THR A 208 -10.80 -6.27 -15.97
CA THR A 208 -9.98 -7.47 -15.82
C THR A 208 -9.94 -7.94 -14.37
N ASP A 209 -9.58 -9.20 -14.13
CA ASP A 209 -9.62 -9.77 -12.77
C ASP A 209 -8.64 -9.10 -11.80
N HIS A 210 -7.51 -8.57 -12.28
CA HIS A 210 -6.60 -7.80 -11.41
C HIS A 210 -7.16 -6.41 -11.06
N GLU A 211 -7.95 -5.77 -11.93
CA GLU A 211 -8.65 -4.52 -11.58
C GLU A 211 -9.76 -4.79 -10.55
N LYS A 212 -10.49 -5.89 -10.72
CA LYS A 212 -11.47 -6.37 -9.72
C LYS A 212 -10.81 -6.66 -8.37
N ALA A 213 -9.68 -7.37 -8.38
CA ALA A 213 -8.91 -7.68 -7.18
C ALA A 213 -8.42 -6.41 -6.46
N GLN A 214 -8.01 -5.39 -7.23
CA GLN A 214 -7.55 -4.13 -6.68
C GLN A 214 -8.63 -3.43 -5.85
N VAL A 215 -9.83 -3.22 -6.42
CA VAL A 215 -10.92 -2.56 -5.68
C VAL A 215 -11.44 -3.43 -4.52
N ILE A 216 -11.35 -4.77 -4.62
CA ILE A 216 -11.62 -5.68 -3.49
C ILE A 216 -10.64 -5.45 -2.35
N CYS A 217 -9.34 -5.29 -2.61
CA CYS A 217 -8.35 -5.00 -1.56
C CYS A 217 -8.72 -3.71 -0.81
N TYR A 218 -9.09 -2.67 -1.56
CA TYR A 218 -9.52 -1.40 -0.97
C TYR A 218 -10.80 -1.54 -0.15
N ALA A 219 -11.79 -2.32 -0.63
CA ALA A 219 -13.01 -2.61 0.11
C ALA A 219 -12.75 -3.39 1.41
N LEU A 220 -11.79 -4.32 1.44
CA LEU A 220 -11.41 -5.03 2.65
C LEU A 220 -10.76 -4.08 3.68
N MET A 221 -9.84 -3.21 3.25
CA MET A 221 -9.24 -2.20 4.15
C MET A 221 -10.29 -1.23 4.68
N GLU A 222 -11.24 -0.82 3.85
CA GLU A 222 -12.36 0.04 4.27
C GLU A 222 -13.28 -0.67 5.28
N ALA A 223 -13.56 -1.95 5.10
CA ALA A 223 -14.32 -2.72 6.09
C ALA A 223 -13.59 -2.73 7.45
N VAL A 224 -12.26 -2.88 7.46
CA VAL A 224 -11.48 -2.78 8.71
C VAL A 224 -11.58 -1.37 9.31
N ARG A 225 -11.52 -0.31 8.49
CA ARG A 225 -11.69 1.08 8.92
C ARG A 225 -13.05 1.31 9.60
N LEU A 226 -14.14 0.79 9.03
CA LEU A 226 -15.52 0.80 9.58
C LEU A 226 -15.71 -0.08 10.85
N GLY A 227 -14.64 -0.73 11.32
CA GLY A 227 -14.65 -1.52 12.54
C GLY A 227 -14.96 -3.01 12.36
N TYR A 228 -14.96 -3.55 11.14
CA TYR A 228 -14.95 -4.99 10.89
C TYR A 228 -13.50 -5.52 11.03
N ARG A 229 -12.94 -5.37 12.23
CA ARG A 229 -11.48 -5.42 12.50
C ARG A 229 -10.80 -6.76 12.27
N THR A 230 -11.52 -7.86 12.10
CA THR A 230 -10.92 -9.16 11.78
C THR A 230 -10.99 -9.40 10.27
N LYS A 231 -9.99 -10.10 9.73
CA LYS A 231 -9.99 -10.50 8.31
C LYS A 231 -11.30 -11.18 7.89
N GLN A 232 -11.84 -12.07 8.72
CA GLN A 232 -13.09 -12.76 8.41
C GLN A 232 -14.30 -11.81 8.40
N ASN A 233 -14.39 -10.88 9.35
CA ASN A 233 -15.49 -9.92 9.38
C ASN A 233 -15.41 -8.96 8.20
N ALA A 234 -14.21 -8.52 7.81
CA ALA A 234 -13.99 -7.71 6.62
C ALA A 234 -14.41 -8.45 5.34
N ILE A 235 -14.05 -9.74 5.21
CA ILE A 235 -14.50 -10.59 4.09
C ILE A 235 -16.04 -10.64 4.05
N CYS A 236 -16.69 -10.92 5.18
CA CYS A 236 -18.16 -10.99 5.25
C CYS A 236 -18.82 -9.65 4.89
N ALA A 237 -18.28 -8.52 5.35
CA ALA A 237 -18.79 -7.19 5.05
C ALA A 237 -18.73 -6.82 3.56
N VAL A 238 -17.70 -7.29 2.85
CA VAL A 238 -17.51 -7.05 1.40
C VAL A 238 -18.25 -8.08 0.54
N MET A 239 -18.36 -9.32 1.01
CA MET A 239 -18.95 -10.41 0.25
C MET A 239 -20.48 -10.45 0.35
N GLY A 240 -21.03 -10.05 1.49
CA GLY A 240 -22.42 -10.34 1.83
C GLY A 240 -22.69 -11.84 1.99
N GLU A 241 -23.93 -12.19 2.26
CA GLU A 241 -24.41 -13.55 2.48
C GLU A 241 -25.30 -13.99 1.32
N LEU A 242 -24.93 -15.08 0.65
CA LEU A 242 -25.77 -15.70 -0.37
C LEU A 242 -26.83 -16.58 0.31
N LEU A 243 -28.10 -16.25 0.09
CA LEU A 243 -29.23 -17.08 0.48
C LEU A 243 -29.68 -17.90 -0.73
N SER A 244 -29.35 -19.19 -0.71
CA SER A 244 -29.79 -20.20 -1.67
C SER A 244 -30.92 -21.04 -1.04
N GLY A 245 -32.10 -21.07 -1.66
CA GLY A 245 -33.27 -21.83 -1.17
C GLY A 245 -34.36 -21.96 -2.24
N ASP A 246 -35.59 -22.33 -1.86
CA ASP A 246 -36.73 -22.53 -2.80
C ASP A 246 -37.13 -21.26 -3.59
N THR A 247 -36.61 -20.09 -3.20
CA THR A 247 -36.75 -18.81 -3.89
C THR A 247 -35.50 -18.47 -4.70
N SER A 248 -35.62 -17.60 -5.71
CA SER A 248 -34.49 -17.06 -6.48
C SER A 248 -33.34 -16.61 -5.56
N PRO A 249 -32.09 -16.99 -5.84
CA PRO A 249 -30.96 -16.67 -4.98
C PRO A 249 -30.79 -15.16 -4.85
N ARG A 250 -30.40 -14.71 -3.64
CA ARG A 250 -30.16 -13.29 -3.35
C ARG A 250 -29.00 -13.11 -2.39
N ILE A 251 -28.35 -11.96 -2.46
CA ILE A 251 -27.28 -11.57 -1.54
C ILE A 251 -27.82 -10.55 -0.56
N VAL A 252 -27.59 -10.77 0.73
CA VAL A 252 -28.00 -9.89 1.84
C VAL A 252 -26.79 -9.52 2.70
N ASN A 253 -26.98 -8.66 3.71
CA ASN A 253 -25.95 -8.30 4.69
C ASN A 253 -24.65 -7.72 4.09
N LEU A 254 -24.74 -7.13 2.89
CA LEU A 254 -23.63 -6.40 2.27
C LEU A 254 -23.44 -5.05 2.96
N LYS A 255 -22.19 -4.73 3.32
CA LYS A 255 -21.84 -3.49 4.04
C LYS A 255 -20.86 -2.62 3.26
N VAL A 256 -19.95 -3.22 2.52
CA VAL A 256 -18.98 -2.49 1.71
C VAL A 256 -19.06 -2.96 0.27
N LEU A 257 -19.46 -2.06 -0.64
CA LEU A 257 -19.62 -2.39 -2.06
C LEU A 257 -18.40 -1.90 -2.87
N PRO A 258 -17.56 -2.81 -3.42
CA PRO A 258 -16.52 -2.44 -4.38
C PRO A 258 -17.11 -2.15 -5.76
N VAL A 259 -16.67 -1.06 -6.39
CA VAL A 259 -17.22 -0.52 -7.62
C VAL A 259 -16.11 -0.03 -8.54
N ILE A 260 -16.15 -0.44 -9.81
CA ILE A 260 -15.32 0.13 -10.88
C ILE A 260 -16.19 1.00 -11.77
N VAL A 261 -15.84 2.29 -11.87
CA VAL A 261 -16.55 3.24 -12.73
C VAL A 261 -15.70 3.56 -13.96
N ARG A 262 -16.34 3.49 -15.13
CA ARG A 262 -15.74 3.70 -16.46
C ARG A 262 -16.54 4.74 -17.25
N PRO A 263 -15.99 5.36 -18.30
CA PRO A 263 -16.69 6.34 -19.13
C PRO A 263 -17.74 5.72 -20.08
N THR A 264 -18.40 4.62 -19.69
CA THR A 264 -19.39 3.91 -20.51
C THR A 264 -20.74 3.88 -19.79
N LEU A 265 -21.73 4.61 -20.32
CA LEU A 265 -23.08 4.77 -19.74
C LEU A 265 -23.85 3.44 -19.57
N ARG A 266 -23.50 2.40 -20.34
CA ARG A 266 -24.13 1.06 -20.29
C ARG A 266 -23.19 -0.04 -19.77
N GLY A 267 -22.04 0.34 -19.22
CA GLY A 267 -21.09 -0.63 -18.68
C GLY A 267 -21.66 -1.31 -17.44
N GLN A 268 -21.50 -2.62 -17.32
CA GLN A 268 -21.82 -3.33 -16.09
C GLN A 268 -20.89 -2.86 -14.96
N ILE A 269 -21.47 -2.44 -13.84
CA ILE A 269 -20.71 -2.21 -12.62
C ILE A 269 -20.25 -3.56 -12.06
N LYS A 270 -18.93 -3.67 -11.86
CA LYS A 270 -18.20 -4.83 -11.33
C LYS A 270 -17.34 -4.35 -10.15
N PRO A 271 -16.82 -5.22 -9.27
CA PRO A 271 -16.80 -6.69 -9.33
C PRO A 271 -17.92 -7.42 -8.57
N HIS A 272 -18.72 -6.75 -7.75
CA HIS A 272 -19.67 -7.47 -6.90
C HIS A 272 -20.83 -8.07 -7.74
N PRO A 273 -21.12 -9.37 -7.65
CA PRO A 273 -22.10 -10.07 -8.50
C PRO A 273 -23.51 -9.49 -8.40
N ILE A 274 -23.89 -8.94 -7.25
CA ILE A 274 -25.19 -8.27 -7.03
C ILE A 274 -25.49 -7.14 -8.04
N MET A 275 -24.44 -6.57 -8.67
CA MET A 275 -24.58 -5.45 -9.60
C MET A 275 -24.86 -5.90 -11.03
N PHE A 276 -24.46 -7.10 -11.42
CA PHE A 276 -24.44 -7.52 -12.83
C PHE A 276 -24.89 -8.96 -13.11
N ALA A 277 -24.92 -9.84 -12.11
CA ALA A 277 -25.27 -11.24 -12.31
C ALA A 277 -26.78 -11.40 -12.52
N GLU A 278 -27.15 -12.21 -13.52
CA GLU A 278 -28.53 -12.65 -13.69
C GLU A 278 -28.92 -13.63 -12.56
N PRO A 279 -30.21 -13.70 -12.16
CA PRO A 279 -30.64 -14.54 -11.03
C PRO A 279 -30.22 -16.00 -11.13
N ASN A 280 -30.24 -16.59 -12.34
CA ASN A 280 -29.83 -17.97 -12.61
C ASN A 280 -28.30 -18.19 -12.58
N ARG A 281 -27.49 -17.13 -12.60
CA ARG A 281 -26.02 -17.17 -12.55
C ARG A 281 -25.43 -16.57 -11.27
N LEU A 282 -26.28 -16.07 -10.37
CA LEU A 282 -25.85 -15.35 -9.18
C LEU A 282 -24.93 -16.20 -8.30
N GLU A 283 -25.27 -17.48 -8.09
CA GLU A 283 -24.47 -18.38 -7.26
C GLU A 283 -23.10 -18.70 -7.89
N GLU A 284 -23.04 -18.88 -9.21
CA GLU A 284 -21.78 -19.09 -9.93
C GLU A 284 -20.87 -17.87 -9.82
N GLU A 285 -21.41 -16.68 -10.10
CA GLU A 285 -20.66 -15.42 -10.02
C GLU A 285 -20.28 -15.05 -8.58
N TYR A 286 -21.12 -15.39 -7.59
CA TYR A 286 -20.78 -15.27 -6.17
C TYR A 286 -19.61 -16.16 -5.79
N ASN A 287 -19.57 -17.41 -6.27
CA ASN A 287 -18.44 -18.30 -6.01
C ASN A 287 -17.15 -17.82 -6.68
N LYS A 288 -17.21 -17.27 -7.90
CA LYS A 288 -16.04 -16.63 -8.55
C LYS A 288 -15.54 -15.42 -7.76
N PHE A 289 -16.46 -14.57 -7.30
CA PHE A 289 -16.14 -13.41 -6.47
C PHE A 289 -15.51 -13.82 -5.13
N ARG A 290 -16.07 -14.83 -4.46
CA ARG A 290 -15.52 -15.43 -3.24
C ARG A 290 -14.10 -15.95 -3.45
N LYS A 291 -13.86 -16.71 -4.54
CA LYS A 291 -12.52 -17.19 -4.88
C LYS A 291 -11.53 -16.02 -5.01
N LEU A 292 -11.92 -14.95 -5.71
CA LEU A 292 -11.05 -13.79 -5.92
C LEU A 292 -10.71 -13.06 -4.60
N ILE A 293 -11.68 -12.93 -3.68
CA ILE A 293 -11.43 -12.39 -2.33
C ILE A 293 -10.41 -13.25 -1.58
N TYR A 294 -10.54 -14.57 -1.68
CA TYR A 294 -9.64 -15.51 -1.00
C TYR A 294 -8.24 -15.47 -1.60
N ASP A 295 -8.13 -15.40 -2.93
CA ASP A 295 -6.87 -15.20 -3.66
C ASP A 295 -6.18 -13.90 -3.24
N VAL A 296 -6.94 -12.82 -3.05
CA VAL A 296 -6.42 -11.52 -2.54
C VAL A 296 -5.81 -11.68 -1.15
N CYS A 297 -6.53 -12.30 -0.20
CA CYS A 297 -6.04 -12.49 1.17
C CYS A 297 -4.81 -13.40 1.21
N LEU A 298 -4.84 -14.50 0.46
CA LEU A 298 -3.74 -15.44 0.37
C LEU A 298 -2.48 -14.80 -0.23
N MET A 299 -2.65 -14.00 -1.28
CA MET A 299 -1.53 -13.28 -1.90
C MET A 299 -0.94 -12.20 -1.01
N ALA A 300 -1.75 -11.52 -0.21
CA ALA A 300 -1.27 -10.53 0.75
C ALA A 300 -0.34 -11.17 1.79
N GLU A 301 -0.78 -12.24 2.45
CA GLU A 301 0.04 -12.98 3.42
C GLU A 301 1.29 -13.59 2.78
N HIS A 302 1.14 -14.20 1.60
CA HIS A 302 2.26 -14.83 0.91
C HIS A 302 3.33 -13.80 0.49
N LEU A 303 2.93 -12.61 0.00
CA LEU A 303 3.90 -11.56 -0.35
C LEU A 303 4.62 -11.01 0.88
N THR A 304 3.97 -10.94 2.04
CA THR A 304 4.61 -10.60 3.32
C THR A 304 5.70 -11.62 3.69
N LEU A 305 5.43 -12.92 3.57
CA LEU A 305 6.43 -13.95 3.82
C LEU A 305 7.63 -13.85 2.87
N LEU A 306 7.41 -13.41 1.62
CA LEU A 306 8.49 -13.27 0.63
C LEU A 306 9.46 -12.13 0.90
N THR A 307 8.99 -11.05 1.53
CA THR A 307 9.78 -9.86 1.86
C THR A 307 10.32 -9.88 3.29
N ALA A 308 9.92 -10.85 4.10
CA ALA A 308 10.47 -11.05 5.44
C ALA A 308 11.80 -11.83 5.41
N ASN A 309 12.68 -11.50 6.36
CA ASN A 309 13.84 -12.33 6.67
C ASN A 309 13.50 -13.26 7.84
N VAL A 310 13.39 -14.56 7.58
CA VAL A 310 12.98 -15.57 8.57
C VAL A 310 13.86 -15.58 9.83
N ARG A 311 15.16 -15.30 9.69
CA ARG A 311 16.11 -15.22 10.83
C ARG A 311 15.70 -14.15 11.82
N ASP A 312 15.12 -13.08 11.30
CA ASP A 312 14.61 -11.96 12.08
C ASP A 312 13.22 -12.27 12.63
N PHE A 313 12.70 -13.49 12.64
CA PHE A 313 11.44 -13.82 13.32
C PHE A 313 11.52 -15.13 14.11
N SER A 314 12.63 -15.84 14.02
CA SER A 314 12.84 -17.13 14.67
C SER A 314 14.09 -17.13 15.56
N SER A 315 14.22 -18.14 16.42
CA SER A 315 15.44 -18.41 17.19
C SER A 315 16.19 -19.65 16.69
N ILE A 316 15.74 -20.21 15.56
CA ILE A 316 16.29 -21.44 15.01
C ILE A 316 17.56 -21.15 14.19
N THR A 317 18.45 -22.13 14.10
CA THR A 317 19.64 -22.06 13.26
C THR A 317 19.28 -22.23 11.78
N GLU A 318 20.20 -21.92 10.87
CA GLU A 318 20.00 -22.17 9.43
C GLU A 318 19.80 -23.65 9.12
N GLU A 319 20.57 -24.51 9.77
CA GLU A 319 20.46 -25.97 9.62
C GLU A 319 19.05 -26.46 10.02
N MET A 320 18.51 -25.92 11.11
CA MET A 320 17.14 -26.20 11.52
C MET A 320 16.12 -25.63 10.54
N TYR A 321 16.33 -24.41 10.04
CA TYR A 321 15.42 -23.83 9.05
C TYR A 321 15.41 -24.65 7.75
N GLU A 322 16.57 -25.08 7.28
CA GLU A 322 16.69 -25.96 6.12
C GLU A 322 15.99 -27.30 6.35
N ALA A 323 16.13 -27.90 7.53
CA ALA A 323 15.46 -29.16 7.85
C ALA A 323 13.92 -29.03 7.92
N LEU A 324 13.41 -27.98 8.60
CA LEU A 324 12.00 -27.88 9.00
C LEU A 324 11.14 -27.09 8.00
N CYS A 325 11.74 -26.14 7.28
CA CYS A 325 11.03 -25.17 6.43
C CYS A 325 11.38 -25.25 4.95
N THR A 326 12.05 -26.31 4.50
CA THR A 326 12.33 -26.52 3.09
C THR A 326 11.90 -27.91 2.65
N ARG A 327 11.66 -28.07 1.35
CA ARG A 327 11.40 -29.37 0.73
C ARG A 327 12.21 -29.52 -0.54
N LYS A 328 12.64 -30.75 -0.81
CA LYS A 328 13.15 -31.12 -2.12
C LYS A 328 11.98 -31.19 -3.09
N LEU A 329 12.09 -30.43 -4.17
CA LEU A 329 11.16 -30.42 -5.28
C LEU A 329 11.88 -31.01 -6.50
N SER A 330 11.28 -32.02 -7.11
CA SER A 330 11.81 -32.63 -8.33
C SER A 330 11.38 -31.81 -9.54
N PHE A 331 12.35 -31.33 -10.31
CA PHE A 331 12.16 -30.65 -11.59
C PHE A 331 12.79 -31.48 -12.72
N ALA A 332 12.51 -31.11 -13.99
CA ALA A 332 13.09 -31.79 -15.15
C ALA A 332 14.63 -31.80 -15.13
N ASP A 333 15.25 -30.78 -14.53
CA ASP A 333 16.69 -30.58 -14.48
C ASP A 333 17.34 -31.04 -13.15
N GLY A 334 16.58 -31.72 -12.27
CA GLY A 334 17.08 -32.26 -11.00
C GLY A 334 16.23 -31.91 -9.78
N GLU A 335 16.71 -32.31 -8.59
CA GLU A 335 16.07 -31.97 -7.31
C GLU A 335 16.59 -30.64 -6.77
N VAL A 336 15.67 -29.81 -6.30
CA VAL A 336 16.00 -28.49 -5.74
C VAL A 336 15.36 -28.35 -4.37
N GLN A 337 16.17 -27.99 -3.38
CA GLN A 337 15.67 -27.61 -2.07
C GLN A 337 15.04 -26.22 -2.14
N ALA A 338 13.76 -26.14 -1.84
CA ALA A 338 12.98 -24.91 -1.88
C ALA A 338 12.35 -24.61 -0.51
N SER A 339 12.46 -23.36 -0.07
CA SER A 339 11.72 -22.87 1.09
C SER A 339 10.22 -22.97 0.86
N LEU A 340 9.49 -23.51 1.84
CA LEU A 340 8.03 -23.63 1.82
C LEU A 340 7.35 -22.26 1.65
N PHE A 341 7.91 -21.20 2.23
CA PHE A 341 7.41 -19.82 2.12
C PHE A 341 7.56 -19.22 0.72
N ARG A 342 8.33 -19.88 -0.17
CA ARG A 342 8.57 -19.43 -1.55
C ARG A 342 7.87 -20.29 -2.58
N ILE A 343 7.12 -21.30 -2.14
CA ILE A 343 6.31 -22.16 -3.01
C ILE A 343 5.07 -21.39 -3.42
N LYS A 344 4.81 -21.38 -4.73
CA LYS A 344 3.62 -20.77 -5.29
C LYS A 344 2.36 -21.50 -4.78
N PRO A 345 1.37 -20.80 -4.20
CA PRO A 345 0.06 -21.39 -3.93
C PRO A 345 -0.60 -21.94 -5.20
N ARG A 346 -1.19 -23.15 -5.17
CA ARG A 346 -1.82 -23.73 -6.37
C ARG A 346 -3.08 -22.99 -6.81
N GLN A 347 -3.81 -22.42 -5.86
CA GLN A 347 -5.07 -21.69 -6.07
C GLN A 347 -4.94 -20.44 -6.97
N VAL A 348 -3.75 -19.84 -7.02
CA VAL A 348 -3.50 -18.58 -7.74
C VAL A 348 -2.98 -18.81 -9.15
N THR A 349 -3.46 -18.00 -10.09
CA THR A 349 -3.05 -18.05 -11.50
C THR A 349 -1.56 -17.71 -11.66
N SER A 350 -0.87 -18.42 -12.56
CA SER A 350 0.53 -18.13 -12.87
C SER A 350 0.87 -18.37 -14.33
N GLY A 351 1.78 -17.55 -14.85
CA GLY A 351 2.50 -17.82 -16.10
C GLY A 351 3.44 -19.01 -15.99
N TYR A 352 4.05 -19.33 -17.12
CA TYR A 352 5.09 -20.34 -17.23
C TYR A 352 6.39 -19.64 -17.62
N PRO A 353 7.27 -19.32 -16.67
CA PRO A 353 8.45 -18.52 -16.91
C PRO A 353 9.38 -19.07 -18.00
N GLU A 354 9.46 -20.41 -18.12
CA GLU A 354 10.21 -21.12 -19.18
C GLU A 354 9.50 -21.08 -20.55
N ARG A 355 8.15 -21.10 -20.55
CA ARG A 355 7.31 -21.23 -21.74
C ARG A 355 6.31 -20.08 -21.80
N ARG A 356 6.78 -18.94 -22.31
CA ARG A 356 6.06 -17.65 -22.32
C ARG A 356 5.09 -17.46 -23.50
N ASN A 357 4.76 -18.54 -24.19
CA ASN A 357 3.91 -18.59 -25.39
C ASN A 357 2.44 -18.95 -25.08
N ARG A 358 1.98 -18.75 -23.85
CA ARG A 358 0.59 -18.95 -23.46
C ARG A 358 0.15 -17.92 -22.43
N PHE A 359 -1.16 -17.76 -22.29
CA PHE A 359 -1.76 -16.96 -21.23
C PHE A 359 -1.22 -17.40 -19.85
N PRO A 360 -0.99 -16.49 -18.89
CA PRO A 360 -1.16 -15.03 -18.93
C PRO A 360 -0.02 -14.23 -19.60
N CYS A 361 0.94 -14.85 -20.28
CA CYS A 361 2.10 -14.15 -20.85
C CYS A 361 1.80 -13.49 -22.20
N ILE A 362 1.03 -14.14 -23.07
CA ILE A 362 0.57 -13.61 -24.36
C ILE A 362 -0.94 -13.75 -24.50
N THR A 363 -1.54 -12.94 -25.38
CA THR A 363 -2.91 -13.10 -25.86
C THR A 363 -3.03 -14.34 -26.76
N PRO A 364 -4.26 -14.84 -27.02
CA PRO A 364 -4.48 -15.92 -28.00
C PRO A 364 -3.89 -15.62 -29.39
N ASN A 365 -3.77 -14.34 -29.76
CA ASN A 365 -3.24 -13.88 -31.03
C ASN A 365 -1.72 -13.63 -31.00
N GLY A 366 -1.00 -14.11 -29.99
CA GLY A 366 0.47 -14.01 -29.90
C GLY A 366 1.01 -12.68 -29.38
N ARG A 367 0.17 -11.70 -29.00
CA ARG A 367 0.65 -10.40 -28.51
C ARG A 367 1.04 -10.48 -27.04
N PRO A 368 2.18 -9.91 -26.59
CA PRO A 368 2.54 -9.85 -25.17
C PRO A 368 1.45 -9.18 -24.33
N LEU A 369 0.95 -9.91 -23.33
CA LEU A 369 0.01 -9.39 -22.32
C LEU A 369 0.76 -8.99 -21.04
N CYS A 370 1.85 -9.71 -20.74
CA CYS A 370 2.71 -9.45 -19.59
C CYS A 370 3.92 -8.61 -20.02
N HIS A 371 4.19 -7.52 -19.31
CA HIS A 371 5.31 -6.64 -19.64
C HIS A 371 6.69 -7.17 -19.28
N TYR A 372 6.75 -8.23 -18.48
CA TYR A 372 7.98 -8.97 -18.24
C TYR A 372 8.23 -10.06 -19.29
N ASN A 373 7.37 -10.14 -20.31
CA ASN A 373 7.48 -11.08 -21.42
C ASN A 373 8.25 -10.49 -22.60
N TYR A 374 9.56 -10.36 -22.44
CA TYR A 374 10.51 -10.06 -23.50
C TYR A 374 11.79 -10.86 -23.25
N GLU A 375 12.64 -11.04 -24.27
CA GLU A 375 13.90 -11.78 -24.18
C GLU A 375 14.80 -11.19 -23.09
N TYR A 376 15.32 -12.03 -22.18
CA TYR A 376 16.05 -11.60 -20.97
C TYR A 376 15.24 -10.72 -20.00
N GLY A 377 13.91 -10.73 -20.11
CA GLY A 377 13.02 -10.07 -19.18
C GLY A 377 13.06 -10.70 -17.78
N PRO A 378 12.61 -9.98 -16.74
CA PRO A 378 12.68 -10.43 -15.35
C PRO A 378 12.05 -11.81 -15.12
N CYS A 379 10.95 -12.13 -15.81
CA CYS A 379 10.24 -13.40 -15.59
C CYS A 379 11.10 -14.61 -15.97
N GLU A 380 11.68 -14.60 -17.17
CA GLU A 380 12.63 -15.61 -17.61
C GLU A 380 13.90 -15.58 -16.76
N PHE A 381 14.44 -14.38 -16.50
CA PHE A 381 15.67 -14.24 -15.73
C PHE A 381 15.58 -14.86 -14.34
N TYR A 382 14.52 -14.60 -13.57
CA TYR A 382 14.45 -15.09 -12.18
C TYR A 382 13.80 -16.47 -12.04
N PHE A 383 13.00 -16.91 -13.00
CA PHE A 383 12.20 -18.12 -12.84
C PHE A 383 12.23 -19.08 -14.04
N GLY A 384 12.75 -18.66 -15.20
CA GLY A 384 12.76 -19.45 -16.44
C GLY A 384 14.11 -20.05 -16.82
N ARG A 385 15.21 -19.66 -16.16
CA ARG A 385 16.58 -20.15 -16.43
C ARG A 385 16.93 -21.49 -15.78
N GLY A 386 15.95 -22.17 -15.16
CA GLY A 386 16.21 -23.35 -14.34
C GLY A 386 16.95 -23.03 -13.03
N PHE A 387 16.95 -23.97 -12.08
CA PHE A 387 17.57 -23.78 -10.76
C PHE A 387 19.08 -24.02 -10.75
N GLY A 388 19.63 -24.70 -11.77
CA GLY A 388 21.05 -25.02 -11.90
C GLY A 388 21.94 -23.87 -12.39
N GLU A 389 21.36 -22.78 -12.91
CA GLU A 389 22.11 -21.60 -13.38
C GLU A 389 22.47 -20.59 -12.26
N LYS A 390 22.19 -20.89 -10.99
CA LYS A 390 22.48 -19.98 -9.87
C LYS A 390 23.98 -19.98 -9.57
N THR A 391 24.64 -18.87 -9.85
CA THR A 391 26.07 -18.69 -9.49
C THR A 391 26.21 -17.99 -8.14
N ASP A 392 27.44 -17.95 -7.61
CA ASP A 392 27.76 -17.21 -6.38
C ASP A 392 27.37 -15.73 -6.45
N PHE A 393 27.54 -15.09 -7.60
CA PHE A 393 26.97 -13.76 -7.86
C PHE A 393 25.46 -13.66 -7.60
N ASP A 394 24.65 -14.62 -8.09
CA ASP A 394 23.20 -14.57 -7.86
C ASP A 394 22.88 -14.73 -6.37
N SER A 395 23.63 -15.60 -5.67
CA SER A 395 23.55 -15.75 -4.21
C SER A 395 23.92 -14.46 -3.47
N ALA A 396 24.93 -13.72 -3.92
CA ALA A 396 25.31 -12.43 -3.37
C ALA A 396 24.21 -11.37 -3.59
N MET A 397 23.62 -11.30 -4.79
CA MET A 397 22.53 -10.37 -5.10
C MET A 397 21.25 -10.70 -4.33
N TRP A 398 20.96 -11.98 -4.05
CA TRP A 398 19.87 -12.36 -3.14
C TRP A 398 20.18 -11.97 -1.70
N SER A 399 21.40 -12.20 -1.23
CA SER A 399 21.84 -11.80 0.12
C SER A 399 21.71 -10.30 0.32
N LEU A 400 22.04 -9.51 -0.70
CA LEU A 400 21.87 -8.06 -0.71
C LEU A 400 20.39 -7.64 -0.56
N ARG A 401 19.47 -8.32 -1.25
CA ARG A 401 18.02 -8.06 -1.07
C ARG A 401 17.57 -8.35 0.36
N PHE A 402 18.01 -9.46 0.95
CA PHE A 402 17.69 -9.76 2.34
C PHE A 402 18.31 -8.77 3.33
N LYS A 403 19.43 -8.12 3.01
CA LYS A 403 19.97 -7.01 3.81
C LYS A 403 19.05 -5.79 3.72
N VAL A 404 18.61 -5.42 2.51
CA VAL A 404 17.63 -4.35 2.29
C VAL A 404 16.32 -4.62 3.04
N PHE A 405 15.79 -5.84 2.96
CA PHE A 405 14.60 -6.22 3.73
C PHE A 405 14.79 -5.99 5.23
N ARG A 406 15.92 -6.41 5.81
CA ARG A 406 16.16 -6.20 7.26
C ARG A 406 16.27 -4.74 7.65
N GLU A 407 16.92 -3.91 6.84
CA GLU A 407 17.03 -2.48 7.11
C GLU A 407 15.67 -1.76 6.98
N LYS A 408 14.89 -2.08 5.95
CA LYS A 408 13.54 -1.51 5.79
C LYS A 408 12.57 -1.98 6.85
N GLU A 409 12.71 -3.20 7.33
CA GLU A 409 11.89 -3.75 8.41
C GLU A 409 12.02 -2.86 9.65
N LYS A 410 13.26 -2.51 10.04
CA LYS A 410 13.54 -1.58 11.13
C LYS A 410 12.96 -0.18 10.88
N MET A 411 13.10 0.35 9.66
CA MET A 411 12.59 1.67 9.30
C MET A 411 11.05 1.76 9.35
N LEU A 412 10.35 0.64 9.13
CA LEU A 412 8.89 0.56 9.11
C LEU A 412 8.28 0.16 10.47
N LEU A 413 9.10 -0.23 11.46
CA LEU A 413 8.64 -0.52 12.82
C LEU A 413 7.74 0.58 13.43
N PRO A 414 7.94 1.89 13.19
CA PRO A 414 7.02 2.92 13.66
C PRO A 414 5.56 2.70 13.21
N TYR A 415 5.33 2.27 11.97
CA TYR A 415 3.99 1.97 11.47
C TYR A 415 3.38 0.79 12.22
N ARG A 416 4.14 -0.32 12.34
CA ARG A 416 3.66 -1.51 13.06
C ARG A 416 3.34 -1.21 14.53
N ALA A 417 4.22 -0.47 15.20
CA ALA A 417 4.03 -0.08 16.60
C ALA A 417 2.81 0.84 16.77
N LEU A 418 2.60 1.78 15.85
CA LEU A 418 1.43 2.67 15.87
C LEU A 418 0.14 1.88 15.66
N HIS A 419 0.13 0.91 14.74
CA HIS A 419 -1.00 0.00 14.56
C HIS A 419 -1.32 -0.78 15.84
N GLU A 420 -0.32 -1.39 16.47
CA GLU A 420 -0.52 -2.16 17.71
C GLU A 420 -0.97 -1.30 18.88
N LEU A 421 -0.50 -0.05 18.96
CA LEU A 421 -0.90 0.91 19.99
C LEU A 421 -2.40 1.21 19.89
N PHE A 422 -2.88 1.55 18.71
CA PHE A 422 -4.30 1.89 18.46
C PHE A 422 -5.21 0.66 18.36
N ARG A 423 -4.65 -0.53 18.13
CA ARG A 423 -5.35 -1.80 18.29
C ARG A 423 -5.65 -2.09 19.76
N THR A 424 -4.74 -1.71 20.64
CA THR A 424 -4.81 -1.97 22.09
C THR A 424 -5.63 -0.91 22.83
N TYR A 425 -5.49 0.35 22.45
CA TYR A 425 -6.13 1.47 23.12
C TYR A 425 -7.08 2.24 22.21
N PRO A 426 -8.25 2.69 22.72
CA PRO A 426 -9.06 3.66 22.01
C PRO A 426 -8.27 4.94 21.71
N ALA A 427 -8.45 5.51 20.52
CA ALA A 427 -7.75 6.71 20.07
C ALA A 427 -7.76 7.85 21.08
N LYS A 428 -8.94 8.15 21.67
CA LYS A 428 -9.10 9.18 22.69
C LYS A 428 -8.16 8.99 23.88
N MET A 429 -7.98 7.75 24.32
CA MET A 429 -7.11 7.45 25.46
C MET A 429 -5.63 7.63 25.10
N VAL A 430 -5.24 7.26 23.88
CA VAL A 430 -3.88 7.49 23.38
C VAL A 430 -3.59 9.00 23.35
N ILE A 431 -4.51 9.80 22.81
CA ILE A 431 -4.42 11.27 22.74
C ILE A 431 -4.26 11.86 24.15
N GLU A 432 -5.13 11.50 25.10
CA GLU A 432 -5.08 12.00 26.47
C GLU A 432 -3.77 11.65 27.20
N LYS A 433 -3.19 10.48 26.90
CA LYS A 433 -1.89 10.08 27.45
C LYS A 433 -0.74 10.91 26.89
N ILE A 434 -0.72 11.13 25.57
CA ILE A 434 0.28 11.99 24.93
C ILE A 434 0.16 13.43 25.47
N LYS A 435 -1.07 13.95 25.62
CA LYS A 435 -1.32 15.28 26.21
C LYS A 435 -0.81 15.41 27.65
N ARG A 436 -0.79 14.32 28.42
CA ARG A 436 -0.18 14.26 29.76
C ARG A 436 1.35 14.12 29.74
N GLY A 437 1.96 14.05 28.56
CA GLY A 437 3.39 13.85 28.40
C GLY A 437 3.84 12.39 28.52
N GLU A 438 2.91 11.42 28.54
CA GLU A 438 3.23 10.00 28.60
C GLU A 438 3.71 9.50 27.22
N GLY A 439 4.57 8.49 27.22
CA GLY A 439 4.92 7.72 26.03
C GLY A 439 4.43 6.28 26.13
N PHE A 440 4.97 5.40 25.29
CA PHE A 440 4.59 4.00 25.22
C PHE A 440 5.80 3.09 25.00
N GLU A 441 5.66 1.85 25.43
CA GLU A 441 6.59 0.77 25.17
C GLU A 441 5.84 -0.37 24.50
N TRP A 442 6.44 -0.95 23.46
CA TRP A 442 5.89 -2.10 22.76
C TRP A 442 6.93 -3.20 22.70
N HIS A 443 6.62 -4.32 23.36
CA HIS A 443 7.44 -5.53 23.37
C HIS A 443 6.83 -6.55 22.42
N PHE A 444 7.62 -7.13 21.53
CA PHE A 444 7.15 -8.16 20.61
C PHE A 444 6.56 -9.33 21.40
N GLY A 445 5.31 -9.70 21.12
CA GLY A 445 4.57 -10.71 21.90
C GLY A 445 3.53 -10.12 22.85
N GLU A 446 3.64 -8.83 23.18
CA GLU A 446 2.85 -8.19 24.23
C GLU A 446 2.07 -6.99 23.69
N PRO A 447 0.90 -6.68 24.26
CA PRO A 447 0.22 -5.41 24.01
C PRO A 447 1.11 -4.23 24.43
N PRO A 448 1.15 -3.12 23.67
CA PRO A 448 1.82 -1.90 24.11
C PRO A 448 1.25 -1.40 25.45
N TYR A 449 2.13 -0.87 26.28
CA TYR A 449 1.73 -0.22 27.52
C TYR A 449 2.27 1.21 27.60
N SER A 450 1.58 2.02 28.37
CA SER A 450 1.94 3.42 28.56
C SER A 450 3.02 3.58 29.63
N SER A 451 3.96 4.48 29.39
CA SER A 451 5.13 4.70 30.24
C SER A 451 5.38 6.21 30.41
N THR A 452 5.49 6.66 31.66
CA THR A 452 5.88 8.05 31.99
C THR A 452 7.37 8.30 31.74
N ILE A 453 8.16 7.23 31.61
CA ILE A 453 9.63 7.29 31.41
C ILE A 453 9.96 7.67 29.96
N THR A 454 9.18 7.18 29.00
CA THR A 454 9.47 7.36 27.56
C THR A 454 9.07 8.73 27.01
N LYS A 455 8.26 9.52 27.74
CA LYS A 455 7.98 10.94 27.49
C LYS A 455 7.62 11.28 26.03
N MET A 456 6.42 10.90 25.59
CA MET A 456 5.91 11.09 24.22
C MET A 456 6.77 10.43 23.13
N GLN A 457 7.43 9.33 23.48
CA GLN A 457 8.05 8.41 22.53
C GLN A 457 7.38 7.05 22.61
N VAL A 458 7.34 6.37 21.48
CA VAL A 458 7.07 4.94 21.43
C VAL A 458 8.41 4.23 21.32
N VAL A 459 8.73 3.38 22.29
CA VAL A 459 9.97 2.59 22.32
C VAL A 459 9.65 1.14 22.02
N ILE A 460 10.41 0.54 21.10
CA ILE A 460 10.12 -0.77 20.56
C ILE A 460 11.20 -1.75 21.03
N PHE A 461 10.75 -2.85 21.62
CA PHE A 461 11.59 -3.87 22.21
C PHE A 461 11.33 -5.23 21.57
N ARG A 462 12.41 -6.01 21.50
CA ARG A 462 12.35 -7.40 21.07
C ARG A 462 13.33 -8.23 21.85
N ARG A 463 12.85 -9.31 22.49
CA ARG A 463 13.64 -10.16 23.39
C ARG A 463 14.41 -9.32 24.43
N GLY A 464 13.72 -8.33 25.02
CA GLY A 464 14.28 -7.40 26.00
C GLY A 464 15.25 -6.33 25.47
N ARG A 465 15.58 -6.33 24.17
CA ARG A 465 16.49 -5.34 23.57
C ARG A 465 15.70 -4.24 22.85
N LYS A 466 16.07 -2.98 23.07
CA LYS A 466 15.55 -1.85 22.29
C LYS A 466 16.01 -1.99 20.84
N ILE A 467 15.06 -2.05 19.91
CA ILE A 467 15.32 -2.18 18.47
C ILE A 467 14.91 -0.93 17.69
N GLY A 468 14.11 -0.04 18.30
CA GLY A 468 13.70 1.21 17.66
C GLY A 468 12.99 2.15 18.63
N SER A 469 12.82 3.40 18.20
CA SER A 469 11.93 4.36 18.86
C SER A 469 11.59 5.50 17.92
N PHE A 470 10.43 6.10 18.08
CA PHE A 470 10.00 7.28 17.34
C PHE A 470 9.17 8.20 18.23
N ARG A 471 9.13 9.49 17.88
CA ARG A 471 8.32 10.48 18.59
C ARG A 471 6.89 10.56 18.06
N ILE A 472 5.97 10.81 18.98
CA ILE A 472 4.58 11.13 18.69
C ILE A 472 4.20 12.39 19.46
N ASP A 473 3.31 13.20 18.90
CA ASP A 473 2.77 14.38 19.57
C ASP A 473 1.32 14.59 19.12
N VAL A 474 0.58 15.43 19.85
CA VAL A 474 -0.78 15.85 19.49
C VAL A 474 -0.80 17.36 19.36
N ILE A 475 -1.15 17.82 18.17
CA ILE A 475 -1.43 19.22 17.87
C ILE A 475 -2.84 19.51 18.38
N ASP A 476 -2.98 20.49 19.27
CA ASP A 476 -4.27 20.82 19.87
C ASP A 476 -5.17 21.52 18.82
N GLU A 477 -4.59 22.32 17.93
CA GLU A 477 -5.29 23.01 16.85
C GLU A 477 -4.41 23.19 15.59
N ILE A 478 -4.97 22.91 14.41
CA ILE A 478 -4.37 23.27 13.11
C ILE A 478 -5.02 24.53 12.58
N ASP A 479 -4.21 25.57 12.43
CA ASP A 479 -4.62 26.82 11.82
C ASP A 479 -4.33 26.77 10.33
N SER A 480 -5.34 26.39 9.54
CA SER A 480 -5.21 26.21 8.09
C SER A 480 -5.55 27.47 7.29
N LEU A 481 -5.59 28.65 7.92
CA LEU A 481 -6.07 29.88 7.28
C LEU A 481 -4.97 30.93 7.27
N ASP A 482 -4.03 30.75 6.36
CA ASP A 482 -3.34 31.90 5.81
C ASP A 482 -4.34 32.66 4.93
N GLU A 483 -5.06 33.61 5.54
CA GLU A 483 -5.98 34.52 4.84
C GLU A 483 -5.28 35.31 3.71
N ASN A 484 -3.94 35.34 3.70
CA ASN A 484 -3.12 36.05 2.73
C ASN A 484 -2.40 35.13 1.71
N HIS A 485 -2.64 33.81 1.72
CA HIS A 485 -2.01 32.82 0.81
C HIS A 485 -0.45 32.86 0.75
N VAL A 486 0.23 33.35 1.79
CA VAL A 486 1.70 33.46 1.86
C VAL A 486 2.39 32.09 1.99
N TYR A 487 1.75 31.12 2.64
CA TYR A 487 2.28 29.80 2.97
C TYR A 487 1.38 28.66 2.42
N ARG A 488 1.23 28.62 1.09
CA ARG A 488 0.34 27.67 0.38
C ARG A 488 0.65 26.20 0.67
N ASP A 489 1.93 25.84 0.73
CA ASP A 489 2.43 24.46 0.87
C ASP A 489 2.79 24.10 2.33
N VAL A 490 2.16 24.78 3.32
CA VAL A 490 2.46 24.63 4.75
C VAL A 490 1.18 24.37 5.56
N ILE A 491 1.36 23.61 6.65
CA ILE A 491 0.41 23.44 7.76
C ILE A 491 1.01 24.10 9.00
N LEU A 492 0.22 24.94 9.66
CA LEU A 492 0.54 25.52 10.96
C LEU A 492 -0.26 24.78 12.02
N GLY A 493 0.43 24.16 12.96
CA GLY A 493 -0.19 23.49 14.10
C GLY A 493 0.29 24.10 15.40
N SER A 494 -0.58 24.25 16.37
CA SER A 494 -0.18 24.69 17.71
C SER A 494 -0.70 23.77 18.80
N ARG A 495 0.03 23.76 19.91
CA ARG A 495 -0.37 23.07 21.14
C ARG A 495 0.17 23.78 22.36
N LYS A 496 -0.47 23.57 23.49
CA LYS A 496 0.06 24.04 24.77
C LYS A 496 1.30 23.27 25.17
N LEU A 497 2.18 23.91 25.95
CA LEU A 497 3.21 23.20 26.70
C LEU A 497 2.54 22.22 27.67
N ARG A 498 3.08 21.01 27.74
CA ARG A 498 2.62 19.97 28.67
C ARG A 498 3.28 20.19 30.03
N ASP A 499 2.65 19.74 31.12
CA ASP A 499 3.16 19.94 32.49
C ASP A 499 4.61 19.46 32.67
N ILE A 500 4.97 18.35 32.04
CA ILE A 500 6.34 17.80 32.07
C ILE A 500 7.37 18.70 31.38
N GLU A 501 6.96 19.51 30.40
CA GLU A 501 7.81 20.44 29.68
C GLU A 501 8.01 21.71 30.50
N VAL A 502 6.91 22.23 31.08
CA VAL A 502 6.93 23.40 32.00
C VAL A 502 7.81 23.10 33.22
N ASN A 503 7.63 21.94 33.85
CA ASN A 503 8.32 21.59 35.08
C ASN A 503 9.82 21.30 34.89
N ASN A 504 10.23 20.81 33.73
CA ASN A 504 11.61 20.38 33.48
C ASN A 504 12.40 21.32 32.57
N GLY A 505 11.76 22.31 31.93
CA GLY A 505 12.40 23.20 30.95
C GLY A 505 12.88 22.49 29.68
N VAL A 506 12.38 21.28 29.39
CA VAL A 506 12.78 20.49 28.22
C VAL A 506 11.56 20.22 27.34
N TYR A 507 11.52 20.90 26.20
CA TYR A 507 10.50 20.75 25.18
C TYR A 507 10.61 19.39 24.49
N ARG A 508 9.50 18.67 24.42
CA ARG A 508 9.39 17.32 23.88
C ARG A 508 8.67 17.42 22.54
N VAL A 509 9.43 17.80 21.53
CA VAL A 509 8.92 18.03 20.17
C VAL A 509 9.48 17.01 19.18
N ILE A 510 8.80 16.84 18.05
CA ILE A 510 9.41 16.18 16.89
C ILE A 510 10.39 17.18 16.26
N PRO A 511 11.70 16.87 16.18
CA PRO A 511 12.71 17.85 15.73
C PRO A 511 12.53 18.35 14.30
N GLU A 512 13.07 19.53 14.03
CA GLU A 512 13.18 20.10 12.68
C GLU A 512 13.92 19.16 11.71
N GLY A 513 13.54 19.21 10.44
CA GLY A 513 14.03 18.35 9.37
C GLY A 513 13.44 16.93 9.35
N LYS A 514 12.70 16.51 10.39
CA LYS A 514 12.14 15.16 10.45
C LYS A 514 10.89 15.01 9.58
N PRO A 515 10.75 13.87 8.87
CA PRO A 515 9.52 13.53 8.19
C PRO A 515 8.46 13.11 9.20
N VAL A 516 7.23 13.53 8.96
CA VAL A 516 6.08 13.29 9.84
C VAL A 516 4.88 12.82 9.05
N LEU A 517 4.12 11.91 9.66
CA LEU A 517 2.75 11.63 9.27
C LEU A 517 1.83 12.47 10.16
N ILE A 518 1.01 13.31 9.54
CA ILE A 518 -0.02 14.14 10.16
C ILE A 518 -1.37 13.47 9.90
N THR A 519 -2.17 13.24 10.94
CA THR A 519 -3.38 12.43 10.81
C THR A 519 -4.52 12.97 11.66
N ILE A 520 -5.66 13.20 11.02
CA ILE A 520 -6.94 13.39 11.70
C ILE A 520 -7.41 12.00 12.11
N ILE A 521 -7.54 11.71 13.40
CA ILE A 521 -7.93 10.38 13.86
C ILE A 521 -9.45 10.20 13.70
N ASP A 522 -9.87 9.83 12.49
CA ASP A 522 -11.26 9.60 12.12
C ASP A 522 -11.62 8.11 11.94
N SER A 523 -10.66 7.22 12.19
CA SER A 523 -10.90 5.79 12.36
C SER A 523 -10.27 5.27 13.66
N TRP A 524 -10.36 3.97 13.90
CA TRP A 524 -9.76 3.37 15.09
C TRP A 524 -8.22 3.38 15.07
N THR A 525 -7.57 3.59 13.90
CA THR A 525 -6.12 3.66 13.75
C THR A 525 -5.70 4.81 12.84
N PRO A 526 -4.63 5.57 13.16
CA PRO A 526 -4.16 6.64 12.29
C PRO A 526 -3.72 6.15 10.90
N LEU A 527 -3.31 4.88 10.77
CA LEU A 527 -2.87 4.31 9.49
C LEU A 527 -3.98 4.02 8.48
N LEU A 528 -5.23 4.07 8.92
CA LEU A 528 -6.41 4.00 8.09
C LEU A 528 -7.19 5.32 8.13
N SER A 529 -6.60 6.38 8.68
CA SER A 529 -7.28 7.67 8.87
C SER A 529 -6.86 8.70 7.82
N ILE A 530 -7.64 9.79 7.68
CA ILE A 530 -7.28 10.88 6.77
C ILE A 530 -5.98 11.54 7.25
N GLY A 531 -4.98 11.62 6.36
CA GLY A 531 -3.66 12.12 6.72
C GLY A 531 -2.80 12.51 5.53
N THR A 532 -1.70 13.19 5.83
CA THR A 532 -0.68 13.58 4.84
C THR A 532 0.72 13.52 5.43
N PHE A 533 1.72 13.38 4.56
CA PHE A 533 3.12 13.45 4.95
C PHE A 533 3.62 14.88 4.89
N GLY A 534 4.37 15.27 5.92
CA GLY A 534 4.98 16.59 6.07
C GLY A 534 6.44 16.47 6.48
N ARG A 535 7.13 17.61 6.51
CA ARG A 535 8.44 17.77 7.16
C ARG A 535 8.33 18.91 8.16
N VAL A 536 8.77 18.68 9.39
CA VAL A 536 8.85 19.76 10.38
C VAL A 536 9.93 20.73 9.91
N ASP A 537 9.55 21.91 9.45
CA ASP A 537 10.48 22.91 8.92
C ASP A 537 11.00 23.81 10.03
N GLU A 538 10.13 24.23 10.95
CA GLU A 538 10.49 25.12 12.06
C GLU A 538 9.59 24.82 13.28
N ILE A 539 10.16 24.98 14.48
CA ILE A 539 9.45 24.88 15.76
C ILE A 539 9.63 26.18 16.53
N LYS A 540 8.53 26.86 16.84
CA LYS A 540 8.54 28.08 17.65
C LYS A 540 7.97 27.79 19.03
N VAL A 541 8.74 28.12 20.07
CA VAL A 541 8.28 28.00 21.46
C VAL A 541 7.98 29.41 21.96
N GLU A 542 6.72 29.65 22.29
CA GLU A 542 6.24 30.92 22.84
C GLU A 542 5.99 30.74 24.34
N GLU A 543 7.05 30.86 25.13
CA GLU A 543 7.00 30.63 26.59
C GLU A 543 5.96 31.50 27.29
N ASN A 544 5.84 32.78 26.89
CA ASN A 544 4.86 33.71 27.44
C ASN A 544 3.40 33.30 27.14
N ALA A 545 3.17 32.63 26.01
CA ALA A 545 1.87 32.11 25.60
C ALA A 545 1.65 30.65 26.05
N ASN A 546 2.65 30.04 26.68
CA ASN A 546 2.68 28.62 27.05
C ASN A 546 2.36 27.69 25.86
N GLU A 547 2.93 27.99 24.68
CA GLU A 547 2.55 27.38 23.41
C GLU A 547 3.78 26.90 22.59
N ILE A 548 3.62 25.80 21.87
CA ILE A 548 4.53 25.34 20.82
C ILE A 548 3.80 25.41 19.48
N LYS A 549 4.42 26.04 18.50
CA LYS A 549 3.94 26.12 17.12
C LYS A 549 4.85 25.30 16.21
N TYR A 550 4.24 24.41 15.45
CA TYR A 550 4.85 23.61 14.40
C TYR A 550 4.56 24.25 13.04
N ILE A 551 5.62 24.47 12.26
CA ILE A 551 5.53 24.83 10.86
C ILE A 551 5.92 23.59 10.05
N ILE A 552 4.95 23.02 9.35
CA ILE A 552 5.11 21.75 8.64
C ILE A 552 4.94 21.97 7.14
N GLY A 553 6.03 21.87 6.40
CA GLY A 553 6.03 22.04 4.95
C GLY A 553 6.05 20.73 4.16
N LEU A 554 6.10 20.87 2.84
CA LEU A 554 6.18 19.75 1.91
C LEU A 554 7.58 19.10 1.91
N PRO A 555 7.69 17.78 2.15
CA PRO A 555 8.95 17.05 1.95
C PRO A 555 9.40 17.03 0.48
N SER A 556 8.46 17.11 -0.45
CA SER A 556 8.68 17.05 -1.89
C SER A 556 7.47 17.62 -2.64
N SER A 557 7.70 18.17 -3.83
CA SER A 557 6.64 18.66 -4.74
C SER A 557 5.62 17.59 -5.13
N VAL A 558 6.02 16.31 -5.06
CA VAL A 558 5.16 15.15 -5.28
C VAL A 558 3.97 15.09 -4.31
N LEU A 559 4.14 15.59 -3.08
CA LEU A 559 3.12 15.54 -2.03
C LEU A 559 2.20 16.76 -2.01
N ARG A 560 2.36 17.68 -2.97
CA ARG A 560 1.54 18.90 -3.04
C ARG A 560 0.06 18.58 -3.11
N TYR A 561 -0.33 17.64 -3.96
CA TYR A 561 -1.74 17.27 -4.11
C TYR A 561 -2.34 16.68 -2.82
N SER A 562 -1.63 15.77 -2.14
CA SER A 562 -2.11 15.19 -0.88
C SER A 562 -2.25 16.24 0.22
N MET A 563 -1.30 17.19 0.27
CA MET A 563 -1.36 18.34 1.17
C MET A 563 -2.57 19.24 0.87
N SER A 564 -2.84 19.53 -0.41
CA SER A 564 -4.01 20.31 -0.82
C SER A 564 -5.33 19.62 -0.43
N ILE A 565 -5.47 18.31 -0.65
CA ILE A 565 -6.63 17.54 -0.19
C ILE A 565 -6.77 17.65 1.34
N PHE A 566 -5.68 17.45 2.07
CA PHE A 566 -5.72 17.50 3.53
C PHE A 566 -6.18 18.88 4.05
N LYS A 567 -5.72 19.96 3.43
CA LYS A 567 -6.19 21.33 3.73
C LYS A 567 -7.67 21.51 3.39
N ASP A 568 -8.14 20.97 2.27
CA ASP A 568 -9.57 21.01 1.92
C ASP A 568 -10.42 20.22 2.93
N TYR A 569 -9.94 19.07 3.46
CA TYR A 569 -10.61 18.40 4.58
C TYR A 569 -10.75 19.29 5.82
N LEU A 570 -9.67 19.98 6.23
CA LEU A 570 -9.71 20.87 7.39
C LEU A 570 -10.62 22.10 7.16
N ARG A 571 -10.78 22.56 5.92
CA ARG A 571 -11.71 23.63 5.54
C ARG A 571 -13.16 23.16 5.60
N LEU A 572 -13.45 22.00 5.01
CA LEU A 572 -14.80 21.45 4.91
C LEU A 572 -15.31 20.87 6.23
N TYR A 573 -14.41 20.42 7.10
CA TYR A 573 -14.72 19.83 8.41
C TYR A 573 -13.92 20.53 9.53
N PRO A 574 -14.31 21.74 9.95
CA PRO A 574 -13.58 22.52 10.95
C PRO A 574 -13.38 21.80 12.29
N GLU A 575 -14.28 20.90 12.67
CA GLU A 575 -14.17 20.07 13.87
C GLU A 575 -12.96 19.12 13.82
N LYS A 576 -12.48 18.77 12.62
CA LYS A 576 -11.33 17.89 12.40
C LYS A 576 -9.97 18.60 12.57
N ARG A 577 -9.95 19.92 12.86
CA ARG A 577 -8.72 20.69 13.12
C ARG A 577 -8.14 20.45 14.51
N LYS A 578 -8.89 19.83 15.41
CA LYS A 578 -8.49 19.62 16.80
C LYS A 578 -7.90 18.22 17.00
N ASP A 579 -6.98 18.12 17.95
CA ASP A 579 -6.40 16.87 18.42
C ASP A 579 -5.79 16.02 17.29
N VAL A 580 -5.04 16.68 16.41
CA VAL A 580 -4.41 16.05 15.26
C VAL A 580 -3.12 15.35 15.70
N LEU A 581 -3.01 14.06 15.38
CA LEU A 581 -1.83 13.28 15.69
C LEU A 581 -0.71 13.61 14.70
N ILE A 582 0.49 13.84 15.22
CA ILE A 582 1.71 13.92 14.44
C ILE A 582 2.68 12.85 14.91
N SER A 583 3.26 12.10 13.99
CA SER A 583 4.19 11.01 14.30
C SER A 583 5.42 11.04 13.41
N GLU A 584 6.61 10.83 14.00
CA GLU A 584 7.86 10.71 13.25
C GLU A 584 7.83 9.43 12.41
N MET A 585 7.76 9.56 11.09
CA MET A 585 7.60 8.44 10.17
C MET A 585 8.40 8.63 8.90
N ASN A 586 9.14 7.59 8.54
CA ASN A 586 9.84 7.53 7.26
C ASN A 586 8.88 7.10 6.14
N VAL A 587 9.18 7.53 4.92
CA VAL A 587 8.50 7.02 3.72
C VAL A 587 9.11 5.67 3.33
N ASP A 588 8.27 4.72 2.94
CA ASP A 588 8.77 3.44 2.44
C ASP A 588 9.35 3.57 1.01
N LEU A 589 10.66 3.37 0.91
CA LEU A 589 11.41 3.38 -0.35
C LEU A 589 11.94 2.00 -0.76
N LEU A 590 11.46 0.90 -0.17
CA LEU A 590 11.91 -0.47 -0.46
C LEU A 590 11.99 -0.76 -1.96
N ASN A 591 10.92 -0.45 -2.70
CA ASN A 591 10.85 -0.72 -4.13
C ASN A 591 11.97 -0.02 -4.91
N ALA A 592 12.37 1.20 -4.54
CA ALA A 592 13.44 1.93 -5.24
C ALA A 592 14.81 1.26 -5.05
N GLU A 593 15.08 0.70 -3.88
CA GLU A 593 16.33 0.00 -3.59
C GLU A 593 16.38 -1.37 -4.29
N LEU A 594 15.28 -2.14 -4.24
CA LEU A 594 15.19 -3.42 -4.95
C LEU A 594 15.33 -3.24 -6.47
N GLN A 595 14.80 -2.15 -7.02
CA GLN A 595 14.95 -1.79 -8.43
C GLN A 595 16.41 -1.58 -8.82
N SER A 596 17.19 -0.91 -7.97
CA SER A 596 18.62 -0.71 -8.20
C SER A 596 19.37 -2.05 -8.22
N ILE A 597 19.01 -2.97 -7.31
CA ILE A 597 19.60 -4.31 -7.24
C ILE A 597 19.23 -5.14 -8.48
N ASP A 598 17.96 -5.14 -8.89
CA ASP A 598 17.50 -5.83 -10.11
C ASP A 598 18.21 -5.32 -11.36
N ALA A 599 18.25 -4.00 -11.54
CA ALA A 599 18.90 -3.37 -12.68
C ALA A 599 20.37 -3.75 -12.76
N MET A 600 21.09 -3.70 -11.63
CA MET A 600 22.49 -4.10 -11.54
C MET A 600 22.68 -5.57 -11.89
N GLN A 601 21.91 -6.48 -11.28
CA GLN A 601 22.04 -7.92 -11.48
C GLN A 601 21.80 -8.32 -12.93
N ARG A 602 20.72 -7.81 -13.54
CA ARG A 602 20.39 -8.13 -14.95
C ARG A 602 21.34 -7.47 -15.93
N MET A 603 21.77 -6.23 -15.68
CA MET A 603 22.71 -5.52 -16.55
C MET A 603 24.06 -6.21 -16.60
N ILE A 604 24.66 -6.55 -15.45
CA ILE A 604 25.97 -7.24 -15.39
C ILE A 604 25.90 -8.59 -16.13
N ARG A 605 24.85 -9.37 -15.90
CA ARG A 605 24.65 -10.66 -16.59
C ARG A 605 24.48 -10.51 -18.10
N LYS A 606 23.74 -9.49 -18.54
CA LYS A 606 23.56 -9.18 -19.95
C LYS A 606 24.90 -8.82 -20.59
N THR A 607 25.66 -7.92 -19.97
CA THR A 607 26.99 -7.53 -20.45
C THR A 607 27.96 -8.72 -20.52
N LEU A 608 28.00 -9.59 -19.51
CA LEU A 608 28.85 -10.80 -19.54
C LEU A 608 28.50 -11.78 -20.66
N LYS A 609 27.23 -11.84 -21.08
CA LYS A 609 26.79 -12.69 -22.20
C LYS A 609 27.05 -12.05 -23.57
N GLU A 610 26.93 -10.73 -23.68
CA GLU A 610 26.99 -10.00 -24.96
C GLU A 610 28.39 -9.44 -25.29
N THR A 611 29.29 -9.33 -24.31
CA THR A 611 30.63 -8.78 -24.52
C THR A 611 31.63 -9.83 -25.00
N GLU A 612 32.18 -9.61 -26.20
CA GLU A 612 33.35 -10.33 -26.73
C GLU A 612 34.69 -9.73 -26.25
N ASP A 613 34.67 -8.53 -25.65
CA ASP A 613 35.84 -7.85 -25.10
C ASP A 613 36.30 -8.49 -23.78
N GLU A 614 37.40 -9.25 -23.87
CA GLU A 614 37.98 -10.00 -22.77
C GLU A 614 38.45 -9.10 -21.60
N TYR A 615 38.79 -7.83 -21.85
CA TYR A 615 39.20 -6.88 -20.82
C TYR A 615 38.01 -6.40 -19.99
N ILE A 616 36.89 -6.08 -20.64
CA ILE A 616 35.64 -5.74 -19.95
C ILE A 616 35.12 -6.97 -19.19
N LYS A 617 35.21 -8.16 -19.79
CA LYS A 617 34.81 -9.42 -19.16
C LYS A 617 35.63 -9.71 -17.90
N ARG A 618 36.97 -9.64 -17.96
CA ARG A 618 37.85 -9.79 -16.79
C ARG A 618 37.64 -8.69 -15.75
N GLY A 619 37.39 -7.46 -16.17
CA GLY A 619 37.08 -6.35 -15.26
C GLY A 619 35.81 -6.59 -14.45
N LEU A 620 34.75 -7.08 -15.12
CA LEU A 620 33.50 -7.47 -14.46
C LEU A 620 33.67 -8.71 -13.59
N GLU A 621 34.40 -9.73 -14.03
CA GLU A 621 34.74 -10.91 -13.24
C GLU A 621 35.54 -10.55 -11.97
N ASN A 622 36.49 -9.61 -12.06
CA ASN A 622 37.21 -9.11 -10.90
C ASN A 622 36.31 -8.36 -9.92
N GLN A 623 35.38 -7.54 -10.41
CA GLN A 623 34.38 -6.87 -9.56
C GLN A 623 33.42 -7.87 -8.91
N LEU A 624 33.04 -8.93 -9.63
CA LEU A 624 32.24 -10.04 -9.10
C LEU A 624 32.99 -10.75 -7.97
N ASN A 625 34.27 -11.06 -8.17
CA ASN A 625 35.12 -11.68 -7.16
C ASN A 625 35.33 -10.76 -5.93
N GLU A 626 35.41 -9.43 -6.13
CA GLU A 626 35.41 -8.46 -5.02
C GLU A 626 34.08 -8.44 -4.25
N MET A 627 32.95 -8.52 -4.96
CA MET A 627 31.62 -8.63 -4.34
C MET A 627 31.45 -9.94 -3.56
N GLU A 628 32.02 -11.04 -4.05
CA GLU A 628 32.06 -12.33 -3.36
C GLU A 628 32.86 -12.26 -2.06
N LYS A 629 33.97 -11.49 -2.03
CA LYS A 629 34.73 -11.22 -0.80
C LYS A 629 33.97 -10.30 0.17
N LEU A 630 33.24 -9.31 -0.34
CA LEU A 630 32.36 -8.43 0.46
C LEU A 630 31.14 -9.15 1.06
N LYS A 631 30.87 -10.41 0.69
CA LYS A 631 29.92 -11.28 1.39
C LYS A 631 30.30 -11.46 2.87
N GLU A 632 31.59 -11.33 3.20
CA GLU A 632 32.13 -11.49 4.55
C GLU A 632 32.21 -10.15 5.32
N ASP A 633 32.36 -9.00 4.63
CA ASP A 633 32.56 -7.69 5.25
C ASP A 633 31.37 -6.72 5.09
N LEU A 634 30.74 -6.40 6.23
CA LEU A 634 29.56 -5.56 6.41
C LEU A 634 29.81 -4.05 6.15
N ILE A 635 29.90 -3.60 4.89
CA ILE A 635 30.02 -2.15 4.58
C ILE A 635 28.64 -1.52 4.21
N PRO A 636 28.35 -0.24 4.57
CA PRO A 636 27.20 0.53 4.09
C PRO A 636 27.21 0.75 2.56
N LEU A 637 26.04 0.69 1.92
CA LEU A 637 25.86 0.70 0.47
C LEU A 637 25.99 2.08 -0.20
N GLU A 638 25.79 3.17 0.53
CA GLU A 638 25.74 4.52 -0.03
C GLU A 638 27.06 4.97 -0.71
N PRO A 639 28.26 4.75 -0.13
CA PRO A 639 29.52 5.13 -0.77
C PRO A 639 29.83 4.29 -2.03
N PHE A 640 29.41 3.03 -2.04
CA PHE A 640 29.69 2.09 -3.13
C PHE A 640 28.79 2.31 -4.34
N LEU A 641 27.49 2.54 -4.11
CA LEU A 641 26.55 2.93 -5.17
C LEU A 641 26.94 4.27 -5.80
N ALA A 642 27.41 5.24 -4.99
CA ALA A 642 27.94 6.51 -5.49
C ALA A 642 29.19 6.31 -6.39
N LYS A 643 30.07 5.37 -6.05
CA LYS A 643 31.27 5.03 -6.83
C LYS A 643 30.93 4.42 -8.19
N ILE A 644 29.98 3.48 -8.24
CA ILE A 644 29.56 2.81 -9.48
C ILE A 644 28.81 3.78 -10.41
N ILE A 645 27.87 4.56 -9.87
CA ILE A 645 27.11 5.55 -10.65
C ILE A 645 28.04 6.65 -11.18
N GLY A 646 29.02 7.09 -10.36
CA GLY A 646 30.01 8.08 -10.76
C GLY A 646 30.98 7.61 -11.86
N GLN A 647 31.27 6.30 -11.94
CA GLN A 647 32.15 5.74 -12.97
C GLN A 647 31.41 5.48 -14.31
N GLY A 648 30.14 5.07 -14.26
CA GLY A 648 29.31 4.88 -15.47
C GLY A 648 28.98 6.17 -16.24
N LEU A 649 29.06 7.34 -15.58
CA LEU A 649 28.88 8.64 -16.23
C LEU A 649 30.15 9.19 -16.89
N LYS A 650 31.34 8.74 -16.45
CA LYS A 650 32.60 9.16 -17.09
C LYS A 650 32.86 8.46 -18.42
N SER A 651 32.42 7.21 -18.60
CA SER A 651 32.64 6.47 -19.86
C SER A 651 31.72 6.90 -21.02
N ARG A 652 30.77 7.82 -20.79
CA ARG A 652 29.90 8.40 -21.82
C ARG A 652 30.31 9.80 -22.27
N ARG A 653 31.32 10.42 -21.66
CA ARG A 653 31.87 11.72 -22.10
C ARG A 653 33.09 11.59 -23.01
N ASP A 654 33.70 10.41 -23.10
CA ASP A 654 34.88 10.14 -23.94
C ASP A 654 34.59 9.18 -25.11
N LYS A 655 33.37 9.21 -25.66
CA LYS A 655 33.04 8.62 -26.97
C LYS A 655 32.21 9.55 -27.82
#